data_AF-A0A166SXG8-F1
#
_entry.id   AF-A0A166SXG8-F1
#
_cell.length_a   1.000
_cell.length_b   1.000
_cell.length_c   1.000
_cell.angle_alpha   90.00
_cell.angle_beta   90.00
_cell.angle_gamma   90.00
#
_symmetry.space_group_name_H-M   'P 1'
#
loop_
_entity.id
_entity.type
_entity.pdbx_description
1 polymer ?
#
loop_
_entity_poly.entity_id
_entity_poly.type
_entity_poly.pdbx_seq_one_letter_code
_entity_poly.pdbx_strand_id
1 'polypeptide(L)'
;MRSGPSRGRTTVRSSDIEDSSDSDESTVHTPTRRNLFDLSPAPRTPRPNTHNRAQSLPPLSSDGIIKTSPIVGTAAQRTAIKRKKGQHQRLLTNTVGKEEREKEIAMQKDKAEKQKTNALNATLASLDPRGLTWSDLMTYVFDPVYKQGRHRYSGFFNTVGAASKILNHWISPQNPAHEEVHEWAVGYVERCVAGEGKFVNEKGFLHSKKATLSATNILNFSMQGHQDKLRKHAGTVTCAALMLLGEFSQKNNLLGQVMGLYMYASGAQKQVITVLSHLGLTESYSSITRKPRQAEDTEELEVPTMPSLKPWDAGTLRVLSNCMRGIARSVAATGLFGTVYDNINMVFRTAEQVIGRTDSQENGTCATIWPLWNLKLEDMKVSDLQKAFDIAPPLTLDQILLNPAETLQFDQCLLHCILRILVTHGGEKFKKFGDDLKASQPQTEYVIGLHKTDLHPLPGMNIDESTIVGNAEVVTAILTELGLLDGKGEMNFETLKIFAGDQLSIARLRALLNIRAGHEGKLGGYGWGLWMPGLFHAKIADMHGFFVTHWGKPNAGTRNPGSLSFHNTVLHRNPILLTSLPPFRTLRDLTFVSLYARLLHCLLLVSGKRSLDEYADSVTWEGLKTDAEKILHQYTDPARVGELRWKRRCHAVKWFHTKFRQKT
;
A
#
# COMPACT_ATOMS: atom_id res chain seq x y z
N MET A 1 72.75 17.49 -25.50
CA MET A 1 73.03 17.47 -26.96
C MET A 1 71.84 16.83 -27.68
N ARG A 2 71.51 17.38 -28.86
CA ARG A 2 70.56 16.95 -29.94
C ARG A 2 70.27 15.43 -29.95
N SER A 3 69.14 14.85 -30.37
CA SER A 3 67.97 15.23 -31.20
C SER A 3 67.01 14.01 -31.23
N GLY A 4 65.69 14.18 -31.33
CA GLY A 4 64.75 13.09 -31.67
C GLY A 4 64.75 12.75 -33.18
N PRO A 5 63.67 12.18 -33.78
CA PRO A 5 62.48 11.49 -33.23
C PRO A 5 62.04 10.24 -34.06
N SER A 6 61.01 9.48 -33.65
CA SER A 6 59.76 9.30 -34.44
C SER A 6 58.78 8.25 -33.88
N ARG A 7 57.53 8.72 -33.66
CA ARG A 7 56.19 8.13 -33.96
C ARG A 7 55.82 6.76 -33.34
N GLY A 8 54.63 6.54 -32.76
CA GLY A 8 53.40 7.32 -32.72
C GLY A 8 52.40 6.81 -31.67
N ARG A 9 52.04 7.77 -30.82
CA ARG A 9 50.88 8.05 -29.94
C ARG A 9 49.52 7.38 -30.28
N THR A 10 48.50 7.22 -29.42
CA THR A 10 48.26 7.08 -27.95
C THR A 10 46.74 6.91 -27.75
N THR A 11 46.40 6.30 -26.62
CA THR A 11 45.15 6.25 -25.86
C THR A 11 44.46 7.61 -25.59
N VAL A 12 43.18 7.58 -25.19
CA VAL A 12 42.45 8.72 -24.60
C VAL A 12 41.68 8.26 -23.36
N ARG A 13 41.77 9.06 -22.29
CA ARG A 13 40.92 9.03 -21.08
C ARG A 13 40.92 10.43 -20.42
N SER A 14 39.83 10.76 -19.70
CA SER A 14 39.70 11.84 -18.68
C SER A 14 39.62 13.28 -19.22
N SER A 15 38.94 14.28 -18.67
CA SER A 15 38.10 14.53 -17.46
C SER A 15 37.51 15.96 -17.58
N ASP A 16 36.40 16.21 -16.88
CA ASP A 16 35.89 17.44 -16.20
C ASP A 16 36.05 18.84 -16.83
N ILE A 17 34.98 19.67 -16.73
CA ILE A 17 34.97 21.08 -16.25
C ILE A 17 33.55 21.70 -16.31
N GLU A 18 33.32 22.60 -15.36
CA GLU A 18 32.14 23.39 -14.98
C GLU A 18 31.82 24.61 -15.88
N ASP A 19 30.51 24.93 -15.93
CA ASP A 19 29.78 26.21 -15.81
C ASP A 19 29.92 27.42 -16.78
N SER A 20 28.73 27.99 -17.05
CA SER A 20 28.36 29.38 -17.39
C SER A 20 28.16 29.90 -18.84
N SER A 21 26.95 30.47 -19.01
CA SER A 21 26.54 31.67 -19.78
C SER A 21 26.10 31.59 -21.26
N ASP A 22 24.83 31.98 -21.46
CA ASP A 22 24.13 32.63 -22.59
C ASP A 22 24.71 32.63 -24.01
N SER A 23 23.95 32.11 -24.98
CA SER A 23 23.21 32.91 -25.99
C SER A 23 22.71 32.05 -27.17
N ASP A 24 21.43 32.28 -27.48
CA ASP A 24 20.73 32.24 -28.78
C ASP A 24 20.78 31.05 -29.79
N GLU A 25 19.59 30.92 -30.39
CA GLU A 25 19.25 30.36 -31.71
C GLU A 25 19.04 28.85 -31.92
N SER A 26 17.74 28.52 -31.86
CA SER A 26 16.99 27.99 -33.01
C SER A 26 16.82 26.47 -33.20
N THR A 27 15.53 26.11 -33.23
CA THR A 27 14.87 25.13 -34.11
C THR A 27 14.74 23.64 -33.74
N VAL A 28 13.49 23.32 -33.34
CA VAL A 28 12.59 22.26 -33.88
C VAL A 28 12.46 20.93 -33.11
N HIS A 29 11.42 20.94 -32.26
CA HIS A 29 10.28 20.01 -32.11
C HIS A 29 10.44 18.51 -31.79
N THR A 30 10.17 18.23 -30.52
CA THR A 30 9.52 17.04 -29.95
C THR A 30 7.99 17.03 -30.18
N PRO A 31 7.34 15.85 -30.28
CA PRO A 31 5.88 15.71 -30.23
C PRO A 31 5.42 15.15 -28.88
N THR A 32 4.45 15.80 -28.21
CA THR A 32 3.68 15.13 -27.14
C THR A 32 2.25 15.66 -26.99
N ARG A 33 1.32 14.72 -27.15
CA ARG A 33 0.09 14.44 -26.38
C ARG A 33 -0.85 15.60 -26.00
N ARG A 34 -2.06 15.55 -26.56
CA ARG A 34 -3.29 16.17 -26.04
C ARG A 34 -4.06 15.16 -25.17
N ASN A 35 -4.54 15.61 -24.01
CA ASN A 35 -5.82 15.24 -23.38
C ASN A 35 -6.36 16.52 -22.75
N LEU A 36 -7.46 17.07 -23.26
CA LEU A 36 -8.85 16.85 -22.83
C LEU A 36 -9.16 17.58 -21.50
N PHE A 37 -9.96 18.65 -21.64
CA PHE A 37 -10.48 19.61 -20.65
C PHE A 37 -9.62 20.83 -20.32
N ASP A 38 -9.68 21.84 -21.19
CA ASP A 38 -9.78 23.24 -20.76
C ASP A 38 -10.48 24.08 -21.85
N LEU A 39 -11.59 24.75 -21.52
CA LEU A 39 -12.33 25.66 -22.42
C LEU A 39 -12.59 26.97 -21.65
N SER A 40 -12.07 28.07 -22.20
CA SER A 40 -12.41 29.47 -21.91
C SER A 40 -12.10 30.30 -23.18
N PRO A 41 -12.53 31.56 -23.30
CA PRO A 41 -13.89 32.13 -23.22
C PRO A 41 -14.30 32.83 -24.54
N ALA A 42 -15.55 33.33 -24.59
CA ALA A 42 -16.22 33.90 -25.76
C ALA A 42 -15.56 35.15 -26.40
N PRO A 43 -15.63 35.32 -27.74
CA PRO A 43 -15.17 36.53 -28.43
C PRO A 43 -16.27 37.59 -28.66
N ARG A 44 -15.83 38.86 -28.70
CA ARG A 44 -16.62 40.09 -28.87
C ARG A 44 -17.01 40.36 -30.33
N THR A 45 -18.12 41.07 -30.48
CA THR A 45 -18.78 41.50 -31.74
C THR A 45 -18.09 42.68 -32.45
N PRO A 46 -18.15 42.75 -33.80
CA PRO A 46 -18.00 43.99 -34.56
C PRO A 46 -19.32 44.55 -35.11
N ARG A 47 -19.40 45.89 -35.23
CA ARG A 47 -20.55 46.68 -35.73
C ARG A 47 -20.59 46.80 -37.28
N PRO A 48 -21.75 47.12 -37.89
CA PRO A 48 -21.96 47.04 -39.35
C PRO A 48 -21.89 48.40 -40.07
N ASN A 49 -21.47 48.40 -41.34
CA ASN A 49 -21.72 49.49 -42.28
C ASN A 49 -22.17 48.97 -43.67
N THR A 50 -23.45 49.23 -43.96
CA THR A 50 -24.08 49.78 -45.17
C THR A 50 -23.72 49.37 -46.63
N HIS A 51 -24.82 49.10 -47.35
CA HIS A 51 -25.08 49.20 -48.80
C HIS A 51 -24.55 48.13 -49.78
N ASN A 52 -25.44 47.21 -50.19
CA ASN A 52 -26.00 47.25 -51.55
C ASN A 52 -27.32 46.46 -51.66
N ARG A 53 -28.25 47.03 -52.42
CA ARG A 53 -29.67 46.68 -52.57
C ARG A 53 -29.89 46.05 -53.95
N ALA A 54 -31.08 45.44 -54.09
CA ALA A 54 -31.80 45.08 -55.32
C ALA A 54 -31.47 43.69 -55.92
N GLN A 55 -32.40 42.91 -56.45
CA GLN A 55 -33.86 43.02 -56.67
C GLN A 55 -34.31 41.66 -57.23
N SER A 56 -35.43 41.10 -56.77
CA SER A 56 -36.44 40.44 -57.61
C SER A 56 -37.54 39.87 -56.71
N LEU A 57 -38.76 40.41 -56.84
CA LEU A 57 -39.97 39.80 -56.30
C LEU A 57 -40.39 38.62 -57.20
N PRO A 58 -40.79 37.46 -56.66
CA PRO A 58 -41.44 36.40 -57.41
C PRO A 58 -42.96 36.66 -57.58
N PRO A 59 -43.62 36.00 -58.55
CA PRO A 59 -44.97 36.34 -58.99
C PRO A 59 -46.07 35.88 -58.02
N LEU A 60 -47.17 36.64 -58.05
CA LEU A 60 -48.44 36.37 -57.39
C LEU A 60 -49.19 35.23 -58.09
N SER A 61 -49.41 34.14 -57.36
CA SER A 61 -50.61 33.30 -57.47
C SER A 61 -50.83 32.65 -56.11
N SER A 62 -51.82 33.12 -55.36
CA SER A 62 -52.34 32.44 -54.18
C SER A 62 -53.85 32.28 -54.35
N ASP A 63 -54.29 31.04 -54.50
CA ASP A 63 -55.64 30.66 -54.13
C ASP A 63 -55.78 30.78 -52.59
N GLY A 64 -56.83 31.46 -52.15
CA GLY A 64 -57.32 31.39 -50.77
C GLY A 64 -57.20 32.68 -49.97
N ILE A 65 -58.32 33.42 -49.89
CA ILE A 65 -58.53 34.52 -48.95
C ILE A 65 -58.46 33.98 -47.51
N ILE A 66 -57.39 34.31 -46.76
CA ILE A 66 -57.33 34.04 -45.31
C ILE A 66 -58.11 35.14 -44.59
N LYS A 67 -59.35 34.81 -44.18
CA LYS A 67 -60.18 35.67 -43.33
C LYS A 67 -59.56 35.76 -41.94
N THR A 68 -59.15 36.96 -41.51
CA THR A 68 -58.84 37.22 -40.09
C THR A 68 -59.88 38.14 -39.48
N SER A 69 -60.41 37.75 -38.31
CA SER A 69 -61.39 38.52 -37.54
C SER A 69 -60.83 39.87 -37.06
N PRO A 70 -61.66 40.91 -36.91
CA PRO A 70 -61.20 42.25 -36.54
C PRO A 70 -60.51 42.27 -35.17
N ILE A 71 -59.38 42.99 -35.06
CA ILE A 71 -58.69 43.20 -33.78
C ILE A 71 -59.40 44.35 -33.04
N VAL A 72 -60.20 44.03 -32.02
CA VAL A 72 -60.94 45.00 -31.20
C VAL A 72 -60.23 45.20 -29.85
N GLY A 73 -60.18 46.44 -29.34
CA GLY A 73 -59.54 46.79 -28.07
C GLY A 73 -58.86 48.16 -28.07
N THR A 74 -58.26 48.57 -26.96
CA THR A 74 -57.53 49.85 -26.85
C THR A 74 -56.22 49.82 -27.67
N ALA A 75 -55.67 50.99 -28.03
CA ALA A 75 -54.51 51.08 -28.93
C ALA A 75 -53.30 50.24 -28.48
N ALA A 76 -53.05 50.17 -27.16
CA ALA A 76 -51.99 49.35 -26.58
C ALA A 76 -52.23 47.84 -26.79
N GLN A 77 -53.47 47.37 -26.62
CA GLN A 77 -53.84 45.96 -26.79
C GLN A 77 -53.72 45.52 -28.26
N ARG A 78 -54.09 46.38 -29.21
CA ARG A 78 -53.95 46.07 -30.66
C ARG A 78 -52.50 45.91 -31.07
N THR A 79 -51.60 46.72 -30.52
CA THR A 79 -50.15 46.64 -30.80
C THR A 79 -49.54 45.35 -30.24
N ALA A 80 -49.93 44.95 -29.03
CA ALA A 80 -49.48 43.70 -28.43
C ALA A 80 -49.96 42.46 -29.22
N ILE A 81 -51.22 42.45 -29.66
CA ILE A 81 -51.78 41.35 -30.47
C ILE A 81 -51.11 41.27 -31.84
N LYS A 82 -50.86 42.41 -32.51
CA LYS A 82 -50.11 42.45 -33.77
C LYS A 82 -48.70 41.89 -33.60
N ARG A 83 -48.00 42.24 -32.51
CA ARG A 83 -46.66 41.74 -32.23
C ARG A 83 -46.65 40.23 -31.96
N LYS A 84 -47.61 39.70 -31.19
CA LYS A 84 -47.76 38.25 -30.96
C LYS A 84 -48.07 37.49 -32.25
N LYS A 85 -49.00 37.98 -33.09
CA LYS A 85 -49.30 37.35 -34.39
C LYS A 85 -48.07 37.37 -35.32
N GLY A 86 -47.34 38.47 -35.39
CA GLY A 86 -46.11 38.58 -36.19
C GLY A 86 -44.98 37.67 -35.70
N GLN A 87 -44.83 37.47 -34.39
CA GLN A 87 -43.87 36.52 -33.83
C GLN A 87 -44.26 35.07 -34.10
N HIS A 88 -45.54 34.72 -33.96
CA HIS A 88 -46.03 33.37 -34.24
C HIS A 88 -45.87 33.00 -35.73
N GLN A 89 -46.15 33.95 -36.62
CA GLN A 89 -45.99 33.74 -38.06
C GLN A 89 -44.52 33.56 -38.45
N ARG A 90 -43.59 34.33 -37.87
CA ARG A 90 -42.14 34.13 -38.08
C ARG A 90 -41.62 32.78 -37.56
N LEU A 91 -42.15 32.29 -36.44
CA LEU A 91 -41.81 30.97 -35.91
C LEU A 91 -42.25 29.85 -36.86
N LEU A 92 -43.49 29.91 -37.36
CA LEU A 92 -44.02 28.97 -38.35
C LEU A 92 -43.23 28.97 -39.67
N THR A 93 -42.86 30.14 -40.18
CA THR A 93 -42.06 30.23 -41.43
C THR A 93 -40.65 29.67 -41.25
N ASN A 94 -40.02 29.88 -40.08
CA ASN A 94 -38.68 29.37 -39.81
C ASN A 94 -38.64 27.85 -39.58
N THR A 95 -39.68 27.25 -38.99
CA THR A 95 -39.76 25.79 -38.81
C THR A 95 -39.97 25.06 -40.14
N VAL A 96 -40.87 25.55 -40.99
CA VAL A 96 -41.11 24.99 -42.33
C VAL A 96 -39.84 25.10 -43.18
N GLY A 97 -39.16 26.25 -43.18
CA GLY A 97 -37.91 26.44 -43.92
C GLY A 97 -36.72 25.61 -43.42
N LYS A 98 -36.74 25.11 -42.17
CA LYS A 98 -35.71 24.20 -41.65
C LYS A 98 -35.98 22.75 -42.08
N GLU A 99 -37.24 22.31 -42.00
CA GLU A 99 -37.65 20.98 -42.45
C GLU A 99 -37.45 20.79 -43.97
N GLU A 100 -37.71 21.84 -44.77
CA GLU A 100 -37.45 21.81 -46.21
C GLU A 100 -35.95 21.69 -46.53
N ARG A 101 -35.08 22.41 -45.82
CA ARG A 101 -33.62 22.30 -46.00
C ARG A 101 -33.07 20.95 -45.56
N GLU A 102 -33.59 20.36 -44.48
CA GLU A 102 -33.18 19.04 -44.03
C GLU A 102 -33.60 17.95 -45.04
N LYS A 103 -34.80 18.06 -45.61
CA LYS A 103 -35.26 17.18 -46.71
C LYS A 103 -34.43 17.37 -47.98
N GLU A 104 -34.06 18.60 -48.33
CA GLU A 104 -33.22 18.88 -49.49
C GLU A 104 -31.80 18.33 -49.32
N ILE A 105 -31.19 18.49 -48.14
CA ILE A 105 -29.88 17.91 -47.82
C ILE A 105 -29.94 16.38 -47.83
N ALA A 106 -31.01 15.77 -47.30
CA ALA A 106 -31.20 14.32 -47.34
C ALA A 106 -31.36 13.81 -48.78
N MET A 107 -32.12 14.52 -49.61
CA MET A 107 -32.31 14.17 -51.03
C MET A 107 -31.02 14.35 -51.84
N GLN A 108 -30.23 15.38 -51.55
CA GLN A 108 -28.91 15.57 -52.16
C GLN A 108 -27.92 14.47 -51.73
N LYS A 109 -27.93 14.05 -50.46
CA LYS A 109 -27.12 12.93 -49.98
C LYS A 109 -27.52 11.61 -50.63
N ASP A 110 -28.82 11.30 -50.71
CA ASP A 110 -29.34 10.09 -51.37
C ASP A 110 -29.01 10.08 -52.87
N LYS A 111 -29.12 11.23 -53.55
CA LYS A 111 -28.71 11.38 -54.96
C LYS A 111 -27.21 11.16 -55.13
N ALA A 112 -26.37 11.74 -54.26
CA ALA A 112 -24.93 11.56 -54.28
C ALA A 112 -24.52 10.11 -53.99
N GLU A 113 -25.20 9.44 -53.06
CA GLU A 113 -24.97 8.04 -52.71
C GLU A 113 -25.38 7.11 -53.85
N LYS A 114 -26.53 7.33 -54.49
CA LYS A 114 -26.95 6.61 -55.70
C LYS A 114 -25.97 6.81 -56.85
N GLN A 115 -25.49 8.03 -57.08
CA GLN A 115 -24.46 8.30 -58.08
C GLN A 115 -23.16 7.55 -57.78
N LYS A 116 -22.73 7.53 -56.51
CA LYS A 116 -21.54 6.80 -56.08
C LYS A 116 -21.71 5.28 -56.27
N THR A 117 -22.84 4.72 -55.87
CA THR A 117 -23.16 3.29 -56.06
C THR A 117 -23.18 2.93 -57.54
N ASN A 118 -23.77 3.76 -58.39
CA ASN A 118 -23.78 3.54 -59.83
C ASN A 118 -22.37 3.58 -60.43
N ALA A 119 -21.51 4.51 -59.98
CA ALA A 119 -20.12 4.57 -60.42
C ALA A 119 -19.31 3.34 -59.96
N LEU A 120 -19.52 2.86 -58.73
CA LEU A 120 -18.89 1.65 -58.22
C LEU A 120 -19.34 0.42 -59.00
N ASN A 121 -20.64 0.28 -59.27
CA ASN A 121 -21.18 -0.81 -60.08
C ASN A 121 -20.66 -0.80 -61.51
N ALA A 122 -20.55 0.38 -62.14
CA ALA A 122 -19.94 0.50 -63.46
C ALA A 122 -18.45 0.11 -63.46
N THR A 123 -17.73 0.42 -62.37
CA THR A 123 -16.33 0.02 -62.21
C THR A 123 -16.21 -1.49 -62.07
N LEU A 124 -17.05 -2.12 -61.25
CA LEU A 124 -17.10 -3.58 -61.10
C LEU A 124 -17.45 -4.27 -62.43
N ALA A 125 -18.47 -3.79 -63.15
CA ALA A 125 -18.87 -4.31 -64.46
C ALA A 125 -17.80 -4.15 -65.54
N SER A 126 -16.82 -3.25 -65.36
CA SER A 126 -15.70 -3.09 -66.28
C SER A 126 -14.60 -4.14 -66.13
N LEU A 127 -14.62 -4.91 -65.03
CA LEU A 127 -13.65 -5.96 -64.74
C LEU A 127 -13.99 -7.27 -65.47
N ASP A 128 -15.28 -7.64 -65.53
CA ASP A 128 -15.74 -8.91 -66.10
C ASP A 128 -15.31 -9.13 -67.58
N PRO A 129 -15.43 -8.14 -68.50
CA PRO A 129 -15.03 -8.31 -69.89
C PRO A 129 -13.51 -8.51 -70.09
N ARG A 130 -12.71 -8.19 -69.05
CA ARG A 130 -11.25 -8.32 -69.04
C ARG A 130 -10.79 -9.60 -68.34
N GLY A 131 -11.72 -10.43 -67.86
CA GLY A 131 -11.42 -11.64 -67.10
C GLY A 131 -10.76 -11.37 -65.74
N LEU A 132 -10.89 -10.16 -65.19
CA LEU A 132 -10.31 -9.77 -63.91
C LEU A 132 -11.38 -9.83 -62.82
N THR A 133 -11.02 -10.32 -61.64
CA THR A 133 -11.91 -10.33 -60.48
C THR A 133 -11.61 -9.16 -59.54
N TRP A 134 -12.56 -8.87 -58.64
CA TRP A 134 -12.30 -7.95 -57.53
C TRP A 134 -11.15 -8.42 -56.64
N SER A 135 -10.97 -9.74 -56.47
CA SER A 135 -9.85 -10.31 -55.71
C SER A 135 -8.50 -10.00 -56.36
N ASP A 136 -8.40 -10.07 -57.69
CA ASP A 136 -7.16 -9.76 -58.41
C ASP A 136 -6.78 -8.29 -58.26
N LEU A 137 -7.77 -7.39 -58.33
CA LEU A 137 -7.55 -5.97 -58.11
C LEU A 137 -7.12 -5.68 -56.66
N MET A 138 -7.77 -6.31 -55.69
CA MET A 138 -7.40 -6.19 -54.27
C MET A 138 -5.97 -6.70 -54.05
N THR A 139 -5.62 -7.87 -54.59
CA THR A 139 -4.28 -8.44 -54.47
C THR A 139 -3.24 -7.53 -55.12
N TYR A 140 -3.49 -7.01 -56.32
CA TYR A 140 -2.59 -6.08 -57.00
C TYR A 140 -2.35 -4.79 -56.20
N VAL A 141 -3.38 -4.26 -55.53
CA VAL A 141 -3.25 -3.02 -54.73
C VAL A 141 -2.58 -3.29 -53.37
N PHE A 142 -2.95 -4.37 -52.68
CA PHE A 142 -2.55 -4.63 -51.29
C PHE A 142 -1.27 -5.47 -51.15
N ASP A 143 -0.88 -6.26 -52.14
CA ASP A 143 0.39 -6.98 -52.14
C ASP A 143 1.58 -6.00 -52.37
N PRO A 144 2.52 -5.86 -51.42
CA PRO A 144 3.70 -4.99 -51.56
C PRO A 144 4.51 -5.17 -52.84
N VAL A 145 4.50 -6.37 -53.44
CA VAL A 145 5.29 -6.69 -54.64
C VAL A 145 4.95 -5.77 -55.81
N TYR A 146 3.68 -5.40 -55.99
CA TYR A 146 3.22 -4.57 -57.11
C TYR A 146 3.36 -3.05 -56.89
N LYS A 147 3.98 -2.63 -55.78
CA LYS A 147 4.37 -1.22 -55.49
C LYS A 147 3.25 -0.18 -55.60
N GLN A 148 1.99 -0.56 -55.34
CA GLN A 148 0.81 0.32 -55.38
C GLN A 148 0.63 1.19 -54.10
N GLY A 149 1.73 1.72 -53.55
CA GLY A 149 1.74 2.39 -52.24
C GLY A 149 0.79 3.60 -52.15
N ARG A 150 0.66 4.38 -53.23
CA ARG A 150 -0.25 5.54 -53.28
C ARG A 150 -1.71 5.11 -53.13
N HIS A 151 -2.15 4.08 -53.86
CA HIS A 151 -3.53 3.58 -53.78
C HIS A 151 -3.79 2.86 -52.45
N ARG A 152 -2.81 2.10 -51.96
CA ARG A 152 -2.88 1.41 -50.67
C ARG A 152 -3.01 2.38 -49.49
N TYR A 153 -2.14 3.38 -49.41
CA TYR A 153 -2.18 4.33 -48.30
C TYR A 153 -3.24 5.41 -48.53
N SER A 154 -3.09 6.24 -49.57
CA SER A 154 -3.98 7.40 -49.81
C SER A 154 -5.42 6.98 -50.14
N GLY A 155 -5.62 5.83 -50.79
CA GLY A 155 -6.93 5.35 -51.21
C GLY A 155 -7.65 4.50 -50.16
N PHE A 156 -6.92 3.84 -49.26
CA PHE A 156 -7.51 2.92 -48.28
C PHE A 156 -7.13 3.26 -46.83
N PHE A 157 -5.86 3.14 -46.45
CA PHE A 157 -5.43 3.29 -45.05
C PHE A 157 -5.42 4.73 -44.51
N ASN A 158 -5.48 5.74 -45.38
CA ASN A 158 -5.63 7.14 -44.97
C ASN A 158 -7.00 7.41 -44.32
N THR A 159 -7.99 6.55 -44.58
CA THR A 159 -9.28 6.60 -43.89
C THR A 159 -9.21 5.76 -42.63
N VAL A 160 -9.27 6.40 -41.47
CA VAL A 160 -9.22 5.73 -40.16
C VAL A 160 -10.33 4.67 -40.07
N GLY A 161 -9.93 3.44 -39.73
CA GLY A 161 -10.85 2.31 -39.54
C GLY A 161 -11.39 1.67 -40.83
N ALA A 162 -10.91 2.05 -42.02
CA ALA A 162 -11.36 1.44 -43.28
C ALA A 162 -11.17 -0.09 -43.32
N ALA A 163 -9.99 -0.57 -42.90
CA ALA A 163 -9.70 -1.99 -42.80
C ALA A 163 -10.64 -2.71 -41.82
N SER A 164 -10.84 -2.14 -40.63
CA SER A 164 -11.74 -2.71 -39.61
C SER A 164 -13.19 -2.78 -40.08
N LYS A 165 -13.67 -1.77 -40.83
CA LYS A 165 -15.01 -1.79 -41.43
C LYS A 165 -15.16 -2.95 -42.40
N ILE A 166 -14.19 -3.18 -43.28
CA ILE A 166 -14.22 -4.30 -44.22
C ILE A 166 -14.18 -5.64 -43.48
N LEU A 167 -13.26 -5.80 -42.53
CA LEU A 167 -13.20 -7.03 -41.72
C LEU A 167 -14.52 -7.31 -41.00
N ASN A 168 -15.18 -6.28 -40.44
CA ASN A 168 -16.51 -6.41 -39.83
C ASN A 168 -17.58 -6.89 -40.83
N HIS A 169 -17.50 -6.50 -42.10
CA HIS A 169 -18.39 -6.99 -43.14
C HIS A 169 -18.08 -8.44 -43.57
N TRP A 170 -16.82 -8.87 -43.48
CA TRP A 170 -16.43 -10.26 -43.78
C TRP A 170 -16.80 -11.25 -42.68
N ILE A 171 -16.74 -10.83 -41.41
CA ILE A 171 -17.13 -11.66 -40.27
C ILE A 171 -18.63 -11.59 -39.94
N SER A 172 -19.41 -10.84 -40.71
CA SER A 172 -20.86 -10.78 -40.56
C SER A 172 -21.48 -12.17 -40.84
N PRO A 173 -22.50 -12.61 -40.07
CA PRO A 173 -23.14 -13.92 -40.29
C PRO A 173 -23.76 -14.11 -41.68
N GLN A 174 -23.95 -13.01 -42.42
CA GLN A 174 -24.49 -13.02 -43.77
C GLN A 174 -23.40 -13.26 -44.86
N ASN A 175 -22.13 -13.36 -44.47
CA ASN A 175 -21.01 -13.51 -45.39
C ASN A 175 -20.37 -14.91 -45.26
N PRO A 176 -20.21 -15.66 -46.37
CA PRO A 176 -19.57 -16.98 -46.34
C PRO A 176 -18.09 -16.94 -45.94
N ALA A 177 -17.42 -15.78 -46.04
CA ALA A 177 -15.99 -15.62 -45.70
C ALA A 177 -15.71 -15.57 -44.17
N HIS A 178 -16.73 -15.61 -43.31
CA HIS A 178 -16.54 -15.43 -41.88
C HIS A 178 -15.69 -16.54 -41.23
N GLU A 179 -15.83 -17.80 -41.67
CA GLU A 179 -15.02 -18.93 -41.18
C GLU A 179 -13.55 -18.78 -41.59
N GLU A 180 -13.28 -18.49 -42.86
CA GLU A 180 -11.93 -18.30 -43.39
C GLU A 180 -11.19 -17.15 -42.67
N VAL A 181 -11.86 -16.01 -42.48
CA VAL A 181 -11.29 -14.86 -41.77
C VAL A 181 -11.06 -15.19 -40.29
N HIS A 182 -11.96 -15.97 -39.67
CA HIS A 182 -11.79 -16.42 -38.29
C HIS A 182 -10.57 -17.34 -38.13
N GLU A 183 -10.45 -18.37 -38.97
CA GLU A 183 -9.31 -19.30 -38.96
C GLU A 183 -7.98 -18.58 -39.21
N TRP A 184 -7.95 -17.67 -40.20
CA TRP A 184 -6.77 -16.86 -40.46
C TRP A 184 -6.38 -15.99 -39.26
N ALA A 185 -7.36 -15.35 -38.61
CA ALA A 185 -7.11 -14.51 -37.44
C ALA A 185 -6.59 -15.32 -36.26
N VAL A 186 -7.17 -16.49 -35.99
CA VAL A 186 -6.70 -17.42 -34.94
C VAL A 186 -5.27 -17.86 -35.23
N GLY A 187 -4.97 -18.34 -36.45
CA GLY A 187 -3.62 -18.78 -36.81
C GLY A 187 -2.60 -17.63 -36.81
N TYR A 188 -3.01 -16.40 -37.14
CA TYR A 188 -2.16 -15.22 -37.02
C TYR A 188 -1.81 -14.91 -35.56
N VAL A 189 -2.80 -14.92 -34.67
CA VAL A 189 -2.59 -14.72 -33.22
C VAL A 189 -1.72 -15.82 -32.64
N GLU A 190 -1.96 -17.09 -33.00
CA GLU A 190 -1.14 -18.23 -32.57
C GLU A 190 0.33 -18.03 -32.92
N ARG A 191 0.64 -17.64 -34.16
CA ARG A 191 2.03 -17.35 -34.59
C ARG A 191 2.64 -16.19 -33.81
N CYS A 192 1.87 -15.13 -33.55
CA CYS A 192 2.33 -14.01 -32.74
C CYS A 192 2.68 -14.46 -31.32
N VAL A 193 1.78 -15.19 -30.66
CA VAL A 193 1.98 -15.73 -29.30
C VAL A 193 3.15 -16.71 -29.25
N ALA A 194 3.28 -17.61 -30.23
CA ALA A 194 4.40 -18.55 -30.32
C ALA A 194 5.74 -17.82 -30.49
N GLY A 195 5.78 -16.76 -31.31
CA GLY A 195 6.94 -15.90 -31.46
C GLY A 195 7.32 -15.19 -30.16
N GLU A 196 6.34 -14.57 -29.48
CA GLU A 196 6.52 -13.95 -28.17
C GLU A 196 7.01 -14.98 -27.13
N GLY A 197 6.45 -16.19 -27.12
CA GLY A 197 6.83 -17.27 -26.20
C GLY A 197 8.22 -17.81 -26.41
N LYS A 198 8.66 -17.94 -27.68
CA LYS A 198 10.04 -18.29 -27.99
C LYS A 198 11.02 -17.23 -27.48
N PHE A 199 10.72 -15.95 -27.72
CA PHE A 199 11.54 -14.83 -27.24
C PHE A 199 11.66 -14.79 -25.71
N VAL A 200 10.52 -14.92 -25.00
CA VAL A 200 10.50 -14.96 -23.53
C VAL A 200 11.32 -16.14 -23.00
N ASN A 201 11.21 -17.31 -23.64
CA ASN A 201 12.00 -18.49 -23.27
C ASN A 201 13.50 -18.30 -23.48
N GLU A 202 13.92 -17.64 -24.55
CA GLU A 202 15.33 -17.31 -24.80
C GLU A 202 15.87 -16.34 -23.75
N LYS A 203 15.10 -15.32 -23.38
CA LYS A 203 15.49 -14.33 -22.34
C LYS A 203 15.42 -14.88 -20.92
N GLY A 204 14.54 -15.84 -20.65
CA GLY A 204 14.47 -16.58 -19.38
C GLY A 204 14.04 -15.78 -18.15
N PHE A 205 13.53 -14.54 -18.29
CA PHE A 205 13.17 -13.70 -17.14
C PHE A 205 11.91 -14.17 -16.38
N LEU A 206 11.11 -15.07 -16.96
CA LEU A 206 10.00 -15.76 -16.30
C LEU A 206 10.35 -17.20 -15.87
N HIS A 207 11.58 -17.67 -16.16
CA HIS A 207 11.98 -19.05 -15.89
C HIS A 207 12.24 -19.27 -14.41
N SER A 208 11.35 -19.99 -13.74
CA SER A 208 11.51 -20.39 -12.32
C SER A 208 12.74 -21.27 -12.08
N LYS A 209 13.24 -21.96 -13.12
CA LYS A 209 14.45 -22.81 -13.05
C LYS A 209 15.77 -22.06 -13.26
N LYS A 210 15.76 -20.90 -13.92
CA LYS A 210 16.98 -20.07 -14.15
C LYS A 210 17.06 -18.91 -13.16
N ALA A 211 15.91 -18.29 -12.85
CA ALA A 211 15.74 -17.38 -11.74
C ALA A 211 15.09 -18.14 -10.60
N THR A 212 15.91 -18.87 -9.83
CA THR A 212 15.45 -19.49 -8.59
C THR A 212 14.78 -18.44 -7.71
N LEU A 213 13.67 -18.81 -7.07
CA LEU A 213 12.94 -17.93 -6.17
C LEU A 213 13.87 -17.47 -5.04
N SER A 214 14.41 -16.27 -5.18
CA SER A 214 15.27 -15.64 -4.19
C SER A 214 14.49 -14.58 -3.43
N ALA A 215 14.95 -14.23 -2.24
CA ALA A 215 14.38 -13.12 -1.49
C ALA A 215 14.42 -11.80 -2.30
N THR A 216 15.50 -11.56 -3.05
CA THR A 216 15.61 -10.42 -3.96
C THR A 216 14.52 -10.42 -5.03
N ASN A 217 14.21 -11.58 -5.62
CA ASN A 217 13.19 -11.68 -6.67
C ASN A 217 11.78 -11.41 -6.14
N ILE A 218 11.48 -11.84 -4.90
CA ILE A 218 10.18 -11.61 -4.25
C ILE A 218 10.06 -10.16 -3.78
N LEU A 219 11.06 -9.65 -3.06
CA LEU A 219 11.03 -8.29 -2.52
C LEU A 219 10.98 -7.23 -3.63
N ASN A 220 11.61 -7.51 -4.77
CA ASN A 220 11.58 -6.63 -5.95
C ASN A 220 10.50 -7.01 -6.97
N PHE A 221 9.58 -7.92 -6.61
CA PHE A 221 8.50 -8.30 -7.52
C PHE A 221 7.59 -7.10 -7.79
N SER A 222 7.43 -6.76 -9.06
CA SER A 222 6.53 -5.70 -9.50
C SER A 222 5.75 -6.16 -10.71
N MET A 223 4.41 -6.19 -10.58
CA MET A 223 3.51 -6.46 -11.71
C MET A 223 3.69 -5.40 -12.81
N GLN A 224 3.85 -4.14 -12.43
CA GLN A 224 4.10 -3.05 -13.36
C GLN A 224 5.45 -3.21 -14.08
N GLY A 225 6.50 -3.61 -13.37
CA GLY A 225 7.80 -3.88 -13.97
C GLY A 225 7.78 -5.05 -14.97
N HIS A 226 7.00 -6.11 -14.69
CA HIS A 226 6.78 -7.20 -15.65
C HIS A 226 5.91 -6.76 -16.83
N GLN A 227 4.88 -5.95 -16.58
CA GLN A 227 4.06 -5.35 -17.63
C GLN A 227 4.90 -4.48 -18.56
N ASP A 228 5.81 -3.65 -18.04
CA ASP A 228 6.68 -2.79 -18.87
C ASP A 228 7.66 -3.60 -19.70
N LYS A 229 8.24 -4.67 -19.13
CA LYS A 229 9.10 -5.61 -19.87
C LYS A 229 8.33 -6.33 -20.97
N LEU A 230 7.12 -6.79 -20.67
CA LEU A 230 6.25 -7.44 -21.66
C LEU A 230 5.79 -6.44 -22.71
N ARG A 231 5.34 -5.24 -22.37
CA ARG A 231 4.93 -4.21 -23.35
C ARG A 231 6.02 -3.82 -24.33
N LYS A 232 7.28 -3.85 -23.90
CA LYS A 232 8.45 -3.60 -24.76
C LYS A 232 8.73 -4.74 -25.74
N HIS A 233 8.23 -5.95 -25.48
CA HIS A 233 8.62 -7.17 -26.17
C HIS A 233 7.46 -8.07 -26.65
N ALA A 234 6.22 -7.75 -26.27
CA ALA A 234 4.99 -8.49 -26.52
C ALA A 234 3.79 -7.51 -26.48
N GLY A 235 2.97 -7.50 -27.53
CA GLY A 235 1.90 -6.52 -27.74
C GLY A 235 0.54 -6.92 -27.14
N THR A 236 0.46 -8.10 -26.54
CA THR A 236 -0.78 -8.74 -26.09
C THR A 236 -1.14 -8.38 -24.64
N VAL A 237 -2.44 -8.44 -24.29
CA VAL A 237 -2.97 -8.21 -22.92
C VAL A 237 -2.20 -9.06 -21.92
N THR A 238 -1.43 -8.40 -21.05
CA THR A 238 -0.33 -8.96 -20.25
C THR A 238 -0.70 -10.24 -19.49
N CYS A 239 -1.90 -10.31 -18.90
CA CYS A 239 -2.32 -11.46 -18.09
C CYS A 239 -2.61 -12.72 -18.93
N ALA A 240 -3.31 -12.57 -20.07
CA ALA A 240 -3.58 -13.70 -20.96
C ALA A 240 -2.29 -14.23 -21.59
N ALA A 241 -1.38 -13.32 -21.97
CA ALA A 241 -0.05 -13.71 -22.46
C ALA A 241 0.75 -14.46 -21.39
N LEU A 242 0.78 -13.99 -20.14
CA LEU A 242 1.48 -14.68 -19.04
C LEU A 242 0.94 -16.10 -18.79
N MET A 243 -0.38 -16.29 -18.87
CA MET A 243 -1.00 -17.62 -18.77
C MET A 243 -0.60 -18.52 -19.95
N LEU A 244 -0.74 -18.02 -21.19
CA LEU A 244 -0.35 -18.75 -22.40
C LEU A 244 1.14 -19.09 -22.43
N LEU A 245 2.00 -18.24 -21.86
CA LEU A 245 3.44 -18.48 -21.71
C LEU A 245 3.73 -19.57 -20.68
N GLY A 246 2.94 -19.67 -19.62
CA GLY A 246 2.97 -20.76 -18.64
C GLY A 246 2.56 -22.10 -19.26
N GLU A 247 1.50 -22.11 -20.08
CA GLU A 247 1.08 -23.28 -20.86
C GLU A 247 2.11 -23.67 -21.92
N PHE A 248 2.71 -22.69 -22.61
CA PHE A 248 3.78 -22.92 -23.59
C PHE A 248 5.04 -23.54 -22.96
N SER A 249 5.35 -23.18 -21.72
CA SER A 249 6.40 -23.83 -20.96
C SER A 249 6.14 -23.77 -19.46
N GLN A 250 6.05 -24.95 -18.84
CA GLN A 250 5.99 -25.09 -17.38
C GLN A 250 7.19 -24.47 -16.64
N LYS A 251 8.26 -24.08 -17.35
CA LYS A 251 9.38 -23.33 -16.80
C LYS A 251 9.02 -21.86 -16.53
N ASN A 252 8.05 -21.28 -17.24
CA ASN A 252 7.58 -19.89 -17.11
C ASN A 252 6.63 -19.70 -15.91
N ASN A 253 6.94 -20.28 -14.75
CA ASN A 253 6.02 -20.34 -13.62
C ASN A 253 6.31 -19.31 -12.51
N LEU A 254 7.25 -18.38 -12.70
CA LEU A 254 7.63 -17.42 -11.65
C LEU A 254 6.43 -16.60 -11.14
N LEU A 255 5.57 -16.14 -12.04
CA LEU A 255 4.35 -15.43 -11.67
C LEU A 255 3.40 -16.33 -10.88
N GLY A 256 3.18 -17.56 -11.34
CA GLY A 256 2.33 -18.53 -10.66
C GLY A 256 2.82 -18.85 -9.25
N GLN A 257 4.15 -18.92 -9.05
CA GLN A 257 4.78 -19.09 -7.74
C GLN A 257 4.56 -17.89 -6.82
N VAL A 258 4.78 -16.66 -7.31
CA VAL A 258 4.58 -15.45 -6.50
C VAL A 258 3.10 -15.26 -6.15
N MET A 259 2.20 -15.44 -7.10
CA MET A 259 0.75 -15.37 -6.86
C MET A 259 0.28 -16.48 -5.93
N GLY A 260 0.80 -17.70 -6.09
CA GLY A 260 0.54 -18.82 -5.19
C GLY A 260 0.97 -18.53 -3.75
N LEU A 261 2.19 -18.01 -3.57
CA LEU A 261 2.70 -17.58 -2.26
C LEU A 261 1.86 -16.46 -1.65
N TYR A 262 1.49 -15.45 -2.43
CA TYR A 262 0.66 -14.33 -1.96
C TYR A 262 -0.71 -14.83 -1.48
N MET A 263 -1.37 -15.69 -2.27
CA MET A 263 -2.66 -16.27 -1.90
C MET A 263 -2.54 -17.13 -0.64
N TYR A 264 -1.50 -17.97 -0.57
CA TYR A 264 -1.23 -18.80 0.61
C TYR A 264 -1.00 -17.95 1.87
N ALA A 265 -0.15 -16.92 1.78
CA ALA A 265 0.15 -16.03 2.90
C ALA A 265 -1.06 -15.16 3.32
N SER A 266 -1.97 -14.87 2.39
CA SER A 266 -3.21 -14.14 2.66
C SER A 266 -4.31 -15.01 3.28
N GLY A 267 -4.05 -16.30 3.52
CA GLY A 267 -5.01 -17.23 4.12
C GLY A 267 -6.02 -17.82 3.13
N ALA A 268 -5.73 -17.79 1.82
CA ALA A 268 -6.60 -18.42 0.84
C ALA A 268 -6.68 -19.94 1.09
N GLN A 269 -7.91 -20.48 1.07
CA GLN A 269 -8.13 -21.91 1.28
C GLN A 269 -7.53 -22.74 0.13
N LYS A 270 -7.13 -23.98 0.45
CA LYS A 270 -6.60 -24.94 -0.54
C LYS A 270 -7.47 -25.05 -1.79
N GLN A 271 -8.79 -25.07 -1.64
CA GLN A 271 -9.72 -25.17 -2.76
C GLN A 271 -9.62 -23.97 -3.71
N VAL A 272 -9.52 -22.75 -3.17
CA VAL A 272 -9.36 -21.52 -3.97
C VAL A 272 -8.06 -21.57 -4.76
N ILE A 273 -6.95 -21.93 -4.10
CA ILE A 273 -5.64 -22.06 -4.77
C ILE A 273 -5.69 -23.17 -5.84
N THR A 274 -6.36 -24.29 -5.57
CA THR A 274 -6.53 -25.36 -6.57
C THR A 274 -7.29 -24.88 -7.81
N VAL A 275 -8.41 -24.17 -7.63
CA VAL A 275 -9.19 -23.60 -8.75
C VAL A 275 -8.35 -22.61 -9.56
N LEU A 276 -7.68 -21.67 -8.88
CA LEU A 276 -6.83 -20.68 -9.55
C LEU A 276 -5.61 -21.32 -10.24
N SER A 277 -5.10 -22.42 -9.69
CA SER A 277 -4.04 -23.19 -10.33
C SER A 277 -4.52 -23.90 -11.59
N HIS A 278 -5.73 -24.47 -11.59
CA HIS A 278 -6.33 -25.02 -12.81
C HIS A 278 -6.64 -23.94 -13.86
N LEU A 279 -6.88 -22.71 -13.43
CA LEU A 279 -7.00 -21.55 -14.32
C LEU A 279 -5.65 -20.97 -14.76
N GLY A 280 -4.51 -21.57 -14.38
CA GLY A 280 -3.17 -21.10 -14.77
C GLY A 280 -2.72 -19.79 -14.11
N LEU A 281 -3.43 -19.31 -13.08
CA LEU A 281 -3.16 -18.04 -12.39
C LEU A 281 -2.16 -18.20 -11.24
N THR A 282 -2.07 -19.39 -10.66
CA THR A 282 -1.14 -19.72 -9.58
C THR A 282 -0.50 -21.08 -9.81
N GLU A 283 0.58 -21.38 -9.09
CA GLU A 283 1.02 -22.77 -8.97
C GLU A 283 0.07 -23.58 -8.06
N SER A 284 0.21 -24.90 -8.08
CA SER A 284 -0.64 -25.78 -7.28
C SER A 284 -0.29 -25.71 -5.80
N TYR A 285 -1.30 -25.92 -4.93
CA TYR A 285 -1.08 -25.95 -3.48
C TYR A 285 -0.02 -26.98 -3.06
N SER A 286 0.02 -28.13 -3.73
CA SER A 286 1.03 -29.17 -3.50
C SER A 286 2.43 -28.74 -3.92
N SER A 287 2.58 -27.87 -4.91
CA SER A 287 3.87 -27.30 -5.31
C SER A 287 4.35 -26.24 -4.33
N ILE A 288 3.44 -25.44 -3.76
CA ILE A 288 3.77 -24.46 -2.71
C ILE A 288 4.30 -25.16 -1.46
N THR A 289 3.59 -26.20 -1.00
CA THR A 289 3.79 -26.85 0.30
C THR A 289 4.65 -28.12 0.27
N ARG A 290 5.20 -28.50 -0.89
CA ARG A 290 5.98 -29.73 -1.07
C ARG A 290 7.11 -29.82 -0.05
N LYS A 291 7.19 -30.95 0.66
CA LYS A 291 8.33 -31.30 1.51
C LYS A 291 9.54 -31.70 0.64
N PRO A 292 10.79 -31.42 1.06
CA PRO A 292 11.96 -31.91 0.36
C PRO A 292 11.93 -33.45 0.29
N ARG A 293 12.42 -34.03 -0.81
CA ARG A 293 12.76 -35.46 -0.82
C ARG A 293 13.86 -35.68 0.22
N GLN A 294 13.63 -36.55 1.19
CA GLN A 294 14.72 -37.06 2.03
C GLN A 294 15.74 -37.71 1.09
N ALA A 295 17.01 -37.30 1.19
CA ALA A 295 18.10 -38.14 0.71
C ALA A 295 18.01 -39.42 1.54
N GLU A 296 18.03 -40.59 0.90
CA GLU A 296 18.05 -41.87 1.60
C GLU A 296 19.18 -41.85 2.63
N ASP A 297 18.83 -42.17 3.88
CA ASP A 297 19.76 -42.29 5.00
C ASP A 297 20.88 -43.26 4.60
N THR A 298 22.05 -42.71 4.27
CA THR A 298 23.29 -43.49 4.30
C THR A 298 23.87 -43.25 5.67
N GLU A 299 23.73 -44.24 6.55
CA GLU A 299 24.42 -44.29 7.84
C GLU A 299 25.93 -44.20 7.60
N GLU A 300 26.52 -43.02 7.76
CA GLU A 300 27.93 -42.91 8.13
C GLU A 300 28.20 -41.54 8.77
N LEU A 301 28.85 -41.60 9.93
CA LEU A 301 29.18 -40.51 10.84
C LEU A 301 30.19 -39.54 10.22
N GLU A 302 29.72 -38.51 9.51
CA GLU A 302 30.52 -37.29 9.29
C GLU A 302 29.64 -36.03 9.43
N VAL A 303 30.26 -34.98 9.95
CA VAL A 303 29.72 -33.63 10.26
C VAL A 303 28.61 -33.22 9.27
N PRO A 304 27.46 -32.66 9.74
CA PRO A 304 26.32 -32.37 8.88
C PRO A 304 26.63 -31.20 7.95
N THR A 305 27.34 -31.47 6.85
CA THR A 305 27.32 -30.64 5.67
C THR A 305 25.93 -30.82 5.06
N MET A 306 25.05 -29.84 5.34
CA MET A 306 23.72 -29.77 4.76
C MET A 306 23.80 -30.06 3.26
N PRO A 307 23.18 -31.15 2.76
CA PRO A 307 23.21 -31.45 1.33
C PRO A 307 22.64 -30.24 0.59
N SER A 308 23.31 -29.82 -0.49
CA SER A 308 22.84 -28.73 -1.33
C SER A 308 21.53 -29.16 -2.00
N LEU A 309 20.41 -28.97 -1.30
CA LEU A 309 19.07 -29.22 -1.82
C LEU A 309 18.95 -28.41 -3.11
N LYS A 310 18.76 -29.10 -4.23
CA LYS A 310 18.53 -28.42 -5.49
C LYS A 310 17.21 -27.64 -5.34
N PRO A 311 17.13 -26.38 -5.78
CA PRO A 311 15.96 -25.52 -5.56
C PRO A 311 14.61 -26.08 -6.03
N TRP A 312 14.61 -27.12 -6.87
CA TRP A 312 13.42 -27.78 -7.40
C TRP A 312 12.95 -29.02 -6.61
N ASP A 313 13.68 -29.43 -5.57
CA ASP A 313 13.35 -30.62 -4.77
C ASP A 313 12.39 -30.32 -3.59
N ALA A 314 12.16 -29.05 -3.29
CA ALA A 314 11.26 -28.58 -2.22
C ALA A 314 10.21 -27.59 -2.76
N GLY A 315 9.12 -27.42 -2.01
CA GLY A 315 8.06 -26.49 -2.39
C GLY A 315 8.46 -25.03 -2.24
N THR A 316 7.79 -24.16 -2.99
CA THR A 316 8.11 -22.72 -3.08
C THR A 316 8.18 -22.04 -1.71
N LEU A 317 7.30 -22.42 -0.76
CA LEU A 317 7.34 -21.88 0.60
C LEU A 317 8.63 -22.25 1.35
N ARG A 318 9.13 -23.48 1.16
CA ARG A 318 10.36 -23.95 1.79
C ARG A 318 11.58 -23.29 1.15
N VAL A 319 11.58 -23.13 -0.18
CA VAL A 319 12.63 -22.41 -0.90
C VAL A 319 12.73 -20.98 -0.38
N LEU A 320 11.60 -20.29 -0.27
CA LEU A 320 11.53 -18.94 0.31
C LEU A 320 12.09 -18.92 1.74
N SER A 321 11.62 -19.82 2.61
CA SER A 321 12.10 -19.92 3.99
C SER A 321 13.63 -20.10 4.04
N ASN A 322 14.19 -20.98 3.23
CA ASN A 322 15.64 -21.19 3.17
C ASN A 322 16.40 -19.96 2.67
N CYS A 323 15.86 -19.23 1.67
CA CYS A 323 16.45 -17.98 1.21
C CYS A 323 16.44 -16.90 2.31
N MET A 324 15.33 -16.76 3.04
CA MET A 324 15.24 -15.80 4.15
C MET A 324 16.19 -16.15 5.30
N ARG A 325 16.32 -17.45 5.62
CA ARG A 325 17.31 -17.94 6.59
C ARG A 325 18.74 -17.61 6.15
N GLY A 326 19.06 -17.74 4.85
CA GLY A 326 20.34 -17.34 4.29
C GLY A 326 20.65 -15.84 4.48
N ILE A 327 19.64 -14.97 4.31
CA ILE A 327 19.78 -13.54 4.62
C ILE A 327 20.00 -13.32 6.11
N ALA A 328 19.23 -13.98 6.97
CA ALA A 328 19.39 -13.87 8.42
C ALA A 328 20.81 -14.25 8.87
N ARG A 329 21.38 -15.32 8.32
CA ARG A 329 22.78 -15.70 8.55
C ARG A 329 23.76 -14.64 8.07
N SER A 330 23.51 -14.04 6.91
CA SER A 330 24.35 -12.97 6.37
C SER A 330 24.34 -11.73 7.28
N VAL A 331 23.19 -11.40 7.87
CA VAL A 331 23.08 -10.33 8.88
C VAL A 331 23.79 -10.72 10.17
N ALA A 332 23.58 -11.94 10.67
CA ALA A 332 24.22 -12.41 11.90
C ALA A 332 25.75 -12.48 11.79
N ALA A 333 26.27 -12.81 10.61
CA ALA A 333 27.70 -12.82 10.32
C ALA A 333 28.38 -11.45 10.48
N THR A 334 27.63 -10.35 10.43
CA THR A 334 28.17 -9.00 10.73
C THR A 334 28.50 -8.80 12.20
N GLY A 335 27.92 -9.62 13.10
CA GLY A 335 28.00 -9.43 14.55
C GLY A 335 27.15 -8.27 15.10
N LEU A 336 26.46 -7.50 14.24
CA LEU A 336 25.73 -6.29 14.59
C LEU A 336 24.22 -6.49 14.48
N PHE A 337 23.67 -7.33 15.35
CA PHE A 337 22.25 -7.64 15.36
C PHE A 337 21.71 -7.85 16.78
N GLY A 338 20.41 -7.62 16.94
CA GLY A 338 19.65 -8.07 18.10
C GLY A 338 18.73 -9.21 17.72
N THR A 339 18.36 -10.03 18.72
CA THR A 339 17.40 -11.12 18.60
C THR A 339 16.23 -10.86 19.52
N VAL A 340 15.02 -11.12 19.06
CA VAL A 340 13.81 -11.13 19.89
C VAL A 340 13.12 -12.45 19.68
N TYR A 341 12.67 -13.07 20.76
CA TYR A 341 11.87 -14.27 20.69
C TYR A 341 10.69 -14.18 21.66
N ASP A 342 9.62 -14.87 21.28
CA ASP A 342 8.38 -14.95 22.06
C ASP A 342 7.60 -16.20 21.65
N ASN A 343 6.61 -16.54 22.47
CA ASN A 343 5.73 -17.67 22.28
C ASN A 343 4.85 -17.47 21.05
N ILE A 344 4.66 -18.55 20.29
CA ILE A 344 3.63 -18.68 19.28
C ILE A 344 2.63 -19.76 19.69
N ASN A 345 1.40 -19.33 19.98
CA ASN A 345 0.31 -20.22 20.34
C ASN A 345 -0.72 -20.22 19.21
N MET A 346 -0.91 -21.35 18.55
CA MET A 346 -1.88 -21.54 17.48
C MET A 346 -3.04 -22.41 17.96
N VAL A 347 -4.21 -21.82 18.10
CA VAL A 347 -5.44 -22.55 18.46
C VAL A 347 -6.17 -22.95 17.18
N PHE A 348 -6.20 -24.25 16.91
CA PHE A 348 -6.99 -24.84 15.84
C PHE A 348 -8.38 -25.18 16.38
N ARG A 349 -9.33 -24.30 16.08
CA ARG A 349 -10.72 -24.48 16.49
C ARG A 349 -11.40 -25.51 15.62
N THR A 350 -12.10 -26.42 16.26
CA THR A 350 -13.04 -27.34 15.64
C THR A 350 -14.40 -26.67 15.57
N ALA A 351 -15.03 -26.71 14.38
CA ALA A 351 -16.33 -26.05 14.18
C ALA A 351 -17.42 -26.66 15.06
N GLU A 352 -17.33 -27.97 15.32
CA GLU A 352 -18.16 -28.71 16.26
C GLU A 352 -17.25 -29.63 17.07
N GLN A 353 -17.33 -29.52 18.40
CA GLN A 353 -16.63 -30.41 19.30
C GLN A 353 -17.40 -31.73 19.40
N VAL A 354 -16.76 -32.84 19.04
CA VAL A 354 -17.29 -34.21 19.18
C VAL A 354 -16.28 -35.07 19.91
N ILE A 355 -16.69 -36.25 20.40
CA ILE A 355 -15.81 -37.18 21.12
C ILE A 355 -14.56 -37.46 20.26
N GLY A 356 -13.38 -37.18 20.82
CA GLY A 356 -12.09 -37.35 20.13
C GLY A 356 -11.68 -36.23 19.17
N ARG A 357 -12.53 -35.19 19.01
CA ARG A 357 -12.24 -34.02 18.16
C ARG A 357 -12.54 -32.74 18.94
N THR A 358 -11.54 -32.31 19.71
CA THR A 358 -11.55 -31.05 20.45
C THR A 358 -10.67 -30.03 19.76
N ASP A 359 -10.77 -28.77 20.19
CA ASP A 359 -9.79 -27.76 19.82
C ASP A 359 -8.39 -28.25 20.22
N SER A 360 -7.41 -28.05 19.33
CA SER A 360 -6.01 -28.29 19.64
C SER A 360 -5.27 -26.95 19.71
N GLN A 361 -4.36 -26.85 20.68
CA GLN A 361 -3.46 -25.72 20.79
C GLN A 361 -2.04 -26.22 20.55
N GLU A 362 -1.43 -25.73 19.48
CA GLU A 362 -0.01 -25.95 19.20
C GLU A 362 0.76 -24.77 19.80
N ASN A 363 1.80 -25.07 20.58
CA ASN A 363 2.67 -24.08 21.19
C ASN A 363 4.08 -24.21 20.62
N GLY A 364 4.80 -23.10 20.59
CA GLY A 364 6.22 -23.08 20.25
C GLY A 364 6.80 -21.69 20.44
N THR A 365 8.00 -21.49 19.91
CA THR A 365 8.73 -20.22 19.97
C THR A 365 8.98 -19.70 18.57
N CYS A 366 8.81 -18.40 18.36
CA CYS A 366 9.30 -17.71 17.17
C CYS A 366 10.39 -16.73 17.56
N ALA A 367 11.41 -16.62 16.70
CA ALA A 367 12.48 -15.64 16.86
C ALA A 367 12.59 -14.76 15.61
N THR A 368 13.03 -13.53 15.79
CA THR A 368 13.35 -12.58 14.71
C THR A 368 14.62 -11.85 15.07
N ILE A 369 15.52 -11.68 14.10
CA ILE A 369 16.69 -10.82 14.26
C ILE A 369 16.50 -9.50 13.51
N TRP A 370 17.19 -8.46 13.95
CA TRP A 370 17.27 -7.17 13.27
C TRP A 370 18.70 -6.61 13.35
N PRO A 371 19.18 -5.91 12.31
CA PRO A 371 20.46 -5.23 12.36
C PRO A 371 20.42 -4.06 13.34
N LEU A 372 21.51 -3.85 14.08
CA LEU A 372 21.64 -2.73 15.01
C LEU A 372 21.96 -1.43 14.26
N TRP A 373 21.18 -0.38 14.51
CA TRP A 373 21.32 0.89 13.82
C TRP A 373 22.50 1.70 14.34
N ASN A 374 23.39 2.14 13.44
CA ASN A 374 24.51 3.03 13.72
C ASN A 374 25.46 2.52 14.82
N LEU A 375 25.65 1.19 14.90
CA LEU A 375 26.63 0.56 15.79
C LEU A 375 27.84 0.05 15.02
N LYS A 376 28.97 -0.02 15.71
CA LYS A 376 30.20 -0.65 15.23
C LYS A 376 30.52 -1.88 16.07
N LEU A 377 31.37 -2.75 15.54
CA LEU A 377 31.76 -3.98 16.23
C LEU A 377 32.54 -3.69 17.53
N GLU A 378 33.26 -2.57 17.58
CA GLU A 378 33.98 -2.11 18.78
C GLU A 378 33.06 -1.79 19.96
N ASP A 379 31.79 -1.46 19.70
CA ASP A 379 30.76 -1.16 20.71
C ASP A 379 30.17 -2.44 21.32
N MET A 380 30.44 -3.61 20.72
CA MET A 380 29.85 -4.89 21.09
C MET A 380 30.75 -5.74 22.01
N LYS A 381 31.71 -5.15 22.71
CA LYS A 381 32.67 -5.90 23.53
C LYS A 381 32.02 -6.37 24.85
N VAL A 382 32.11 -7.67 25.11
CA VAL A 382 31.66 -8.25 26.39
C VAL A 382 32.48 -7.71 27.57
N SER A 383 33.77 -7.44 27.36
CA SER A 383 34.66 -6.91 28.39
C SER A 383 34.24 -5.52 28.88
N ASP A 384 33.67 -4.68 28.01
CA ASP A 384 33.20 -3.36 28.41
C ASP A 384 31.89 -3.45 29.21
N LEU A 385 30.99 -4.38 28.85
CA LEU A 385 29.80 -4.69 29.66
C LEU A 385 30.19 -5.20 31.06
N GLN A 386 31.14 -6.14 31.13
CA GLN A 386 31.59 -6.71 32.40
C GLN A 386 32.23 -5.64 33.29
N LYS A 387 33.14 -4.82 32.74
CA LYS A 387 33.73 -3.70 33.48
C LYS A 387 32.66 -2.74 33.99
N ALA A 388 31.69 -2.38 33.14
CA ALA A 388 30.60 -1.49 33.53
C ALA A 388 29.75 -2.09 34.66
N PHE A 389 29.50 -3.40 34.62
CA PHE A 389 28.79 -4.12 35.67
C PHE A 389 29.59 -4.15 36.98
N ASP A 390 30.90 -4.43 36.93
CA ASP A 390 31.75 -4.55 38.12
C ASP A 390 31.95 -3.20 38.84
N ILE A 391 31.97 -2.09 38.11
CA ILE A 391 32.09 -0.74 38.68
C ILE A 391 30.75 -0.10 39.05
N ALA A 392 29.63 -0.71 38.66
CA ALA A 392 28.31 -0.14 38.89
C ALA A 392 28.02 -0.07 40.40
N PRO A 393 27.69 1.11 40.96
CA PRO A 393 27.30 1.21 42.36
C PRO A 393 25.95 0.53 42.59
N PRO A 394 25.62 0.16 43.85
CA PRO A 394 24.28 -0.29 44.20
C PRO A 394 23.22 0.73 43.77
N LEU A 395 22.09 0.22 43.24
CA LEU A 395 20.98 1.06 42.82
C LEU A 395 20.41 1.81 44.02
N THR A 396 20.36 3.13 43.93
CA THR A 396 19.81 4.02 44.95
C THR A 396 18.46 4.60 44.48
N LEU A 397 17.65 5.09 45.42
CA LEU A 397 16.32 5.61 45.09
C LEU A 397 16.41 6.88 44.22
N ASP A 398 17.39 7.74 44.48
CA ASP A 398 17.65 8.97 43.73
C ASP A 398 18.07 8.71 42.27
N GLN A 399 18.61 7.53 41.95
CA GLN A 399 18.87 7.10 40.56
C GLN A 399 17.61 6.65 39.82
N ILE A 400 16.51 6.38 40.52
CA ILE A 400 15.22 5.98 39.92
C ILE A 400 14.31 7.19 39.75
N LEU A 401 14.44 8.17 40.63
CA LEU A 401 13.65 9.41 40.59
C LEU A 401 14.22 10.36 39.55
N LEU A 402 13.34 11.05 38.84
CA LEU A 402 13.76 12.10 37.91
C LEU A 402 14.46 13.23 38.68
N ASN A 403 15.64 13.63 38.22
CA ASN A 403 16.29 14.82 38.74
C ASN A 403 15.54 16.09 38.28
N PRO A 404 15.88 17.30 38.77
CA PRO A 404 15.17 18.53 38.41
C PRO A 404 15.15 18.83 36.90
N ALA A 405 16.24 18.54 36.18
CA ALA A 405 16.32 18.77 34.73
C ALA A 405 15.45 17.76 33.95
N GLU A 406 15.51 16.48 34.34
CA GLU A 406 14.66 15.42 33.78
C GLU A 406 13.18 15.67 34.07
N THR A 407 12.85 16.17 35.26
CA THR A 407 11.49 16.56 35.62
C THR A 407 10.96 17.66 34.71
N LEU A 408 11.76 18.71 34.49
CA LEU A 408 11.40 19.79 33.56
C LEU A 408 11.21 19.27 32.13
N GLN A 409 12.08 18.38 31.67
CA GLN A 409 11.98 17.77 30.35
C GLN A 409 10.74 16.87 30.24
N PHE A 410 10.41 16.10 31.28
CA PHE A 410 9.22 15.27 31.34
C PHE A 410 7.95 16.13 31.29
N ASP A 411 7.92 17.24 32.02
CA ASP A 411 6.82 18.22 31.97
C ASP A 411 6.63 18.81 30.57
N GLN A 412 7.73 19.14 29.88
CA GLN A 412 7.68 19.57 28.46
C GLN A 412 7.09 18.47 27.56
N CYS A 413 7.45 17.21 27.79
CA CYS A 413 6.88 16.06 27.06
C CYS A 413 5.38 15.90 27.33
N LEU A 414 4.94 16.06 28.58
CA LEU A 414 3.52 15.99 28.95
C LEU A 414 2.72 17.14 28.33
N LEU A 415 3.25 18.37 28.38
CA LEU A 415 2.64 19.53 27.73
C LEU A 415 2.49 19.31 26.22
N HIS A 416 3.57 18.86 25.56
CA HIS A 416 3.53 18.55 24.13
C HIS A 416 2.55 17.42 23.81
N CYS A 417 2.42 16.41 24.69
CA CYS A 417 1.42 15.34 24.55
C CYS A 417 -0.01 15.90 24.58
N ILE A 418 -0.30 16.82 25.51
CA ILE A 418 -1.60 17.52 25.58
C ILE A 418 -1.83 18.30 24.28
N LEU A 419 -0.88 19.14 23.86
CA LEU A 419 -0.96 19.91 22.62
C LEU A 419 -1.22 19.03 21.40
N ARG A 420 -0.50 17.92 21.28
CA ARG A 420 -0.69 16.95 20.20
C ARG A 420 -2.11 16.38 20.19
N ILE A 421 -2.66 16.05 21.36
CA ILE A 421 -4.04 15.55 21.46
C ILE A 421 -5.03 16.63 21.04
N LEU A 422 -4.88 17.86 21.53
CA LEU A 422 -5.75 18.98 21.18
C LEU A 422 -5.72 19.27 19.66
N VAL A 423 -4.54 19.28 19.05
CA VAL A 423 -4.37 19.54 17.62
C VAL A 423 -4.92 18.39 16.76
N THR A 424 -4.67 17.14 17.18
CA THR A 424 -5.07 15.95 16.40
C THR A 424 -6.56 15.65 16.53
N HIS A 425 -7.15 15.88 17.70
CA HIS A 425 -8.51 15.45 18.05
C HIS A 425 -9.49 16.61 18.32
N GLY A 426 -9.03 17.86 18.31
CA GLY A 426 -9.87 19.05 18.55
C GLY A 426 -10.79 19.43 17.38
N GLY A 427 -10.63 18.80 16.22
CA GLY A 427 -11.42 19.06 15.02
C GLY A 427 -10.64 19.79 13.93
N GLU A 428 -11.31 20.05 12.79
CA GLU A 428 -10.65 20.57 11.58
C GLU A 428 -9.94 21.91 11.81
N LYS A 429 -10.53 22.80 12.61
CA LYS A 429 -9.99 24.14 12.86
C LYS A 429 -8.65 24.14 13.61
N PHE A 430 -8.30 23.06 14.31
CA PHE A 430 -7.03 22.95 15.01
C PHE A 430 -5.86 22.54 14.11
N LYS A 431 -6.12 22.03 12.91
CA LYS A 431 -5.07 21.62 11.96
C LYS A 431 -4.13 22.76 11.56
N LYS A 432 -4.58 24.02 11.67
CA LYS A 432 -3.76 25.21 11.44
C LYS A 432 -2.50 25.27 12.33
N PHE A 433 -2.52 24.61 13.48
CA PHE A 433 -1.38 24.53 14.41
C PHE A 433 -0.46 23.34 14.14
N GLY A 434 -0.65 22.61 13.03
CA GLY A 434 0.12 21.41 12.73
C GLY A 434 1.62 21.65 12.61
N ASP A 435 2.05 22.78 12.06
CA ASP A 435 3.47 23.10 11.90
C ASP A 435 4.08 23.66 13.19
N ASP A 436 3.35 24.50 13.93
CA ASP A 436 3.76 24.94 15.28
C ASP A 436 3.94 23.75 16.23
N LEU A 437 3.02 22.77 16.17
CA LEU A 437 3.11 21.56 16.95
C LEU A 437 4.41 20.80 16.65
N LYS A 438 4.75 20.58 15.37
CA LYS A 438 5.99 19.90 14.99
C LYS A 438 7.21 20.67 15.48
N ALA A 439 7.22 21.99 15.35
CA ALA A 439 8.32 22.84 15.82
C ALA A 439 8.49 22.80 17.34
N SER A 440 7.40 22.61 18.08
CA SER A 440 7.40 22.55 19.55
C SER A 440 7.79 21.20 20.15
N GLN A 441 8.07 20.17 19.33
CA GLN A 441 8.35 18.83 19.82
C GLN A 441 9.61 18.82 20.69
N PRO A 442 9.54 18.42 21.97
CA PRO A 442 10.72 18.30 22.82
C PRO A 442 11.72 17.34 22.20
N GLN A 443 13.00 17.73 22.20
CA GLN A 443 14.10 16.92 21.71
C GLN A 443 15.12 16.68 22.82
N THR A 444 15.86 15.59 22.69
CA THR A 444 16.95 15.22 23.57
C THR A 444 18.18 14.90 22.72
N GLU A 445 19.36 14.87 23.34
CA GLU A 445 20.59 14.40 22.68
C GLU A 445 20.50 12.91 22.29
N TYR A 446 19.55 12.17 22.89
CA TYR A 446 19.31 10.74 22.65
C TYR A 446 18.29 10.46 21.55
N VAL A 447 17.94 11.44 20.72
CA VAL A 447 17.02 11.23 19.60
C VAL A 447 17.60 10.21 18.62
N ILE A 448 16.89 9.10 18.43
CA ILE A 448 17.24 8.08 17.45
C ILE A 448 16.93 8.64 16.06
N GLY A 449 17.94 8.70 15.20
CA GLY A 449 17.78 9.12 13.80
C GLY A 449 16.74 8.29 13.07
N LEU A 450 15.94 8.93 12.21
CA LEU A 450 14.89 8.26 11.44
C LEU A 450 15.51 7.18 10.54
N HIS A 451 15.15 5.93 10.79
CA HIS A 451 15.56 4.80 9.98
C HIS A 451 14.45 3.76 9.92
N LYS A 452 14.54 2.86 8.95
CA LYS A 452 13.69 1.69 8.85
C LYS A 452 14.49 0.48 9.33
N THR A 453 13.97 -0.21 10.32
CA THR A 453 14.56 -1.46 10.80
C THR A 453 14.11 -2.62 9.90
N ASP A 454 15.07 -3.35 9.35
CA ASP A 454 14.79 -4.59 8.64
C ASP A 454 14.60 -5.74 9.63
N LEU A 455 13.65 -6.63 9.33
CA LEU A 455 13.31 -7.77 10.18
C LEU A 455 13.59 -9.07 9.44
N HIS A 456 14.25 -9.99 10.12
CA HIS A 456 14.62 -11.29 9.56
C HIS A 456 14.08 -12.40 10.49
N PRO A 457 12.85 -12.88 10.24
CA PRO A 457 12.25 -13.97 11.01
C PRO A 457 13.06 -15.27 10.86
N LEU A 458 13.22 -15.98 11.96
CA LEU A 458 13.78 -17.33 12.00
C LEU A 458 12.64 -18.37 11.95
N PRO A 459 12.96 -19.64 11.63
CA PRO A 459 11.99 -20.72 11.70
C PRO A 459 11.35 -20.83 13.09
N GLY A 460 10.06 -21.18 13.13
CA GLY A 460 9.42 -21.55 14.39
C GLY A 460 10.07 -22.79 15.00
N MET A 461 10.22 -22.78 16.32
CA MET A 461 10.84 -23.82 17.11
C MET A 461 9.77 -24.48 17.98
N ASN A 462 9.77 -25.82 18.04
CA ASN A 462 8.90 -26.54 18.95
C ASN A 462 9.61 -26.72 20.30
N ILE A 463 9.82 -25.60 21.00
CA ILE A 463 10.53 -25.53 22.28
C ILE A 463 9.64 -24.75 23.25
N ASP A 464 9.55 -25.21 24.50
CA ASP A 464 8.79 -24.54 25.55
C ASP A 464 9.69 -23.57 26.33
N GLU A 465 9.63 -22.29 25.96
CA GLU A 465 10.37 -21.21 26.61
C GLU A 465 9.83 -20.80 27.99
N SER A 466 8.81 -21.48 28.55
CA SER A 466 8.34 -21.17 29.92
C SER A 466 9.33 -21.65 31.00
N THR A 467 10.23 -22.58 30.64
CA THR A 467 11.18 -23.23 31.55
C THR A 467 12.61 -22.70 31.41
N ILE A 468 13.43 -22.90 32.45
CA ILE A 468 14.86 -22.55 32.44
C ILE A 468 15.59 -23.34 31.33
N VAL A 469 15.34 -24.64 31.24
CA VAL A 469 15.97 -25.53 30.25
C VAL A 469 15.54 -25.15 28.83
N GLY A 470 14.25 -24.92 28.61
CA GLY A 470 13.74 -24.52 27.30
C GLY A 470 14.32 -23.20 26.80
N ASN A 471 14.56 -22.21 27.68
CA ASN A 471 15.26 -20.98 27.26
C ASN A 471 16.70 -21.25 26.80
N ALA A 472 17.42 -22.18 27.44
CA ALA A 472 18.76 -22.58 26.99
C ALA A 472 18.70 -23.27 25.60
N GLU A 473 17.69 -24.11 25.38
CA GLU A 473 17.45 -24.77 24.10
C GLU A 473 17.08 -23.76 22.99
N VAL A 474 16.23 -22.77 23.29
CA VAL A 474 15.89 -21.68 22.35
C VAL A 474 17.14 -20.90 21.93
N VAL A 475 17.97 -20.49 22.89
CA VAL A 475 19.23 -19.77 22.60
C VAL A 475 20.14 -20.62 21.71
N THR A 476 20.31 -21.90 22.06
CA THR A 476 21.15 -22.82 21.29
C THR A 476 20.62 -23.02 19.87
N ALA A 477 19.30 -23.20 19.71
CA ALA A 477 18.65 -23.36 18.42
C ALA A 477 18.82 -22.11 17.53
N ILE A 478 18.68 -20.91 18.11
CA ILE A 478 18.89 -19.65 17.40
C ILE A 478 20.35 -19.51 16.96
N LEU A 479 21.32 -19.74 17.85
CA LEU A 479 22.74 -19.61 17.51
C LEU A 479 23.16 -20.62 16.42
N THR A 480 22.61 -21.84 16.49
CA THR A 480 22.80 -22.88 15.47
C THR A 480 22.20 -22.45 14.13
N GLU A 481 20.96 -21.95 14.13
CA GLU A 481 20.27 -21.48 12.92
C GLU A 481 21.04 -20.36 12.22
N LEU A 482 21.63 -19.45 13.01
CA LEU A 482 22.41 -18.32 12.52
C LEU A 482 23.83 -18.70 12.09
N GLY A 483 24.26 -19.95 12.32
CA GLY A 483 25.60 -20.43 11.98
C GLY A 483 26.69 -19.76 12.83
N LEU A 484 26.36 -19.41 14.08
CA LEU A 484 27.29 -18.75 15.00
C LEU A 484 28.09 -19.75 15.86
N LEU A 485 27.63 -21.00 15.91
CA LEU A 485 28.34 -22.09 16.56
C LEU A 485 29.35 -22.72 15.59
N ASP A 486 30.57 -22.95 16.06
CA ASP A 486 31.62 -23.65 15.34
C ASP A 486 31.40 -25.18 15.35
N GLY A 487 32.32 -25.93 14.74
CA GLY A 487 32.24 -27.40 14.69
C GLY A 487 32.33 -28.09 16.06
N LYS A 488 32.63 -27.37 17.14
CA LYS A 488 32.64 -27.85 18.53
C LYS A 488 31.42 -27.38 19.31
N GLY A 489 30.51 -26.63 18.67
CA GLY A 489 29.33 -26.06 19.32
C GLY A 489 29.62 -24.78 20.11
N GLU A 490 30.77 -24.13 19.91
CA GLU A 490 31.17 -22.90 20.61
C GLU A 490 30.98 -21.66 19.73
N MET A 491 30.90 -20.47 20.31
CA MET A 491 30.83 -19.21 19.56
C MET A 491 31.87 -18.20 20.05
N ASN A 492 32.07 -17.13 19.28
CA ASN A 492 32.80 -15.97 19.77
C ASN A 492 32.06 -15.31 20.94
N PHE A 493 32.54 -15.56 22.16
CA PHE A 493 32.02 -15.03 23.43
C PHE A 493 32.64 -13.68 23.83
N GLU A 494 33.51 -13.08 23.01
CA GLU A 494 34.07 -11.74 23.25
C GLU A 494 33.13 -10.64 22.72
N THR A 495 32.21 -11.01 21.82
CA THR A 495 31.20 -10.10 21.25
C THR A 495 29.83 -10.37 21.87
N LEU A 496 29.20 -9.30 22.36
CA LEU A 496 27.88 -9.30 22.96
C LEU A 496 26.83 -9.86 22.01
N LYS A 497 25.86 -10.58 22.57
CA LYS A 497 24.65 -10.97 21.84
C LYS A 497 23.44 -10.46 22.60
N ILE A 498 22.60 -9.70 21.91
CA ILE A 498 21.41 -9.09 22.50
C ILE A 498 20.25 -10.03 22.28
N PHE A 499 19.62 -10.47 23.37
CA PHE A 499 18.40 -11.25 23.36
C PHE A 499 17.29 -10.48 24.08
N ALA A 500 16.20 -10.26 23.37
CA ALA A 500 14.99 -9.63 23.87
C ALA A 500 13.85 -10.63 23.93
N GLY A 501 12.95 -10.46 24.88
CA GLY A 501 11.79 -11.32 25.06
C GLY A 501 10.85 -10.78 26.12
N ASP A 502 9.81 -11.53 26.42
CA ASP A 502 8.93 -11.22 27.55
C ASP A 502 9.69 -11.31 28.90
N GLN A 503 9.07 -10.78 29.95
CA GLN A 503 9.72 -10.71 31.27
C GLN A 503 10.04 -12.10 31.83
N LEU A 504 9.21 -13.10 31.54
CA LEU A 504 9.43 -14.46 32.02
C LEU A 504 10.67 -15.07 31.37
N SER A 505 10.78 -15.02 30.04
CA SER A 505 11.92 -15.52 29.27
C SER A 505 13.23 -14.87 29.73
N ILE A 506 13.24 -13.54 29.86
CA ILE A 506 14.41 -12.79 30.34
C ILE A 506 14.77 -13.17 31.79
N ALA A 507 13.78 -13.39 32.66
CA ALA A 507 14.04 -13.88 34.02
C ALA A 507 14.63 -15.30 34.03
N ARG A 508 14.22 -16.18 33.11
CA ARG A 508 14.78 -17.53 32.96
C ARG A 508 16.22 -17.50 32.47
N LEU A 509 16.56 -16.63 31.52
CA LEU A 509 17.96 -16.42 31.08
C LEU A 509 18.85 -15.88 32.20
N ARG A 510 18.35 -14.94 33.02
CA ARG A 510 19.09 -14.45 34.20
C ARG A 510 19.27 -15.54 35.26
N ALA A 511 18.27 -16.40 35.44
CA ALA A 511 18.41 -17.55 36.33
C ALA A 511 19.47 -18.55 35.84
N LEU A 512 19.53 -18.82 34.52
CA LEU A 512 20.59 -19.63 33.92
C LEU A 512 21.99 -19.06 34.22
N LEU A 513 22.16 -17.76 33.97
CA LEU A 513 23.42 -17.05 34.26
C LEU A 513 23.82 -17.23 35.73
N ASN A 514 22.89 -17.02 36.66
CA ASN A 514 23.17 -17.15 38.10
C ASN A 514 23.50 -18.58 38.54
N ILE A 515 22.83 -19.59 38.00
CA ILE A 515 23.08 -21.01 38.33
C ILE A 515 24.47 -21.43 37.86
N ARG A 516 24.89 -20.93 36.69
CA ARG A 516 26.14 -21.31 36.04
C ARG A 516 27.33 -20.43 36.42
N ALA A 517 27.08 -19.30 37.07
CA ALA A 517 28.10 -18.39 37.56
C ALA A 517 29.15 -19.15 38.41
N GLY A 518 30.42 -19.02 38.03
CA GLY A 518 31.55 -19.68 38.71
C GLY A 518 31.74 -21.17 38.40
N HIS A 519 30.80 -21.82 37.70
CA HIS A 519 30.87 -23.25 37.36
C HIS A 519 31.15 -23.50 35.87
N GLU A 520 30.62 -22.65 34.98
CA GLU A 520 30.80 -22.77 33.54
C GLU A 520 31.44 -21.49 32.95
N GLY A 521 32.23 -21.65 31.89
CA GLY A 521 32.82 -20.54 31.12
C GLY A 521 32.33 -20.49 29.67
N LYS A 522 32.79 -19.49 28.92
CA LYS A 522 32.52 -19.33 27.47
C LYS A 522 31.02 -19.32 27.15
N LEU A 523 30.56 -20.10 26.17
CA LEU A 523 29.15 -20.18 25.79
C LEU A 523 28.27 -20.61 26.97
N GLY A 524 28.68 -21.65 27.70
CA GLY A 524 27.93 -22.21 28.83
C GLY A 524 27.78 -21.25 30.01
N GLY A 525 28.66 -20.25 30.15
CA GLY A 525 28.60 -19.27 31.22
C GLY A 525 27.56 -18.15 31.03
N TYR A 526 26.97 -17.99 29.84
CA TYR A 526 25.96 -16.95 29.51
C TYR A 526 26.39 -15.48 29.73
N GLY A 527 27.58 -15.18 30.25
CA GLY A 527 28.07 -13.82 30.51
C GLY A 527 28.28 -12.95 29.25
N TRP A 528 28.20 -13.55 28.06
CA TRP A 528 28.25 -12.88 26.76
C TRP A 528 26.90 -12.25 26.35
N GLY A 529 25.80 -12.62 27.03
CA GLY A 529 24.46 -12.21 26.64
C GLY A 529 23.99 -10.94 27.33
N LEU A 530 23.38 -10.03 26.53
CA LEU A 530 22.66 -8.87 27.03
C LEU A 530 21.15 -9.15 26.99
N TRP A 531 20.54 -9.25 28.16
CA TRP A 531 19.13 -9.64 28.33
C TRP A 531 18.21 -8.42 28.36
N MET A 532 17.69 -8.05 27.18
CA MET A 532 16.87 -6.86 26.97
C MET A 532 15.38 -7.14 27.28
N PRO A 533 14.72 -6.35 28.14
CA PRO A 533 13.29 -6.53 28.38
C PRO A 533 12.47 -6.12 27.14
N GLY A 534 11.44 -6.89 26.82
CA GLY A 534 10.48 -6.56 25.78
C GLY A 534 9.62 -5.35 26.17
N LEU A 535 9.98 -4.15 25.71
CA LEU A 535 9.29 -2.89 26.05
C LEU A 535 7.80 -2.87 25.68
N PHE A 536 7.39 -3.66 24.69
CA PHE A 536 5.97 -3.80 24.35
C PHE A 536 5.18 -4.52 25.45
N HIS A 537 5.77 -5.54 26.08
CA HIS A 537 5.16 -6.26 27.20
C HIS A 537 4.98 -5.35 28.42
N ALA A 538 5.90 -4.41 28.64
CA ALA A 538 5.73 -3.36 29.65
C ALA A 538 4.46 -2.52 29.37
N LYS A 539 4.22 -2.11 28.11
CA LYS A 539 2.99 -1.40 27.74
C LYS A 539 1.72 -2.21 27.97
N ILE A 540 1.77 -3.53 27.77
CA ILE A 540 0.63 -4.42 28.06
C ILE A 540 0.37 -4.44 29.57
N ALA A 541 1.42 -4.66 30.37
CA ALA A 541 1.34 -4.67 31.83
C ALA A 541 0.83 -3.34 32.39
N ASP A 542 1.33 -2.21 31.88
CA ASP A 542 0.87 -0.87 32.24
C ASP A 542 -0.62 -0.69 31.96
N MET A 543 -1.08 -1.15 30.79
CA MET A 543 -2.49 -1.06 30.43
C MET A 543 -3.37 -1.92 31.34
N HIS A 544 -2.91 -3.12 31.72
CA HIS A 544 -3.60 -3.97 32.69
C HIS A 544 -3.67 -3.30 34.06
N GLY A 545 -2.55 -2.77 34.57
CA GLY A 545 -2.50 -2.04 35.83
C GLY A 545 -3.39 -0.79 35.81
N PHE A 546 -3.42 -0.07 34.70
CA PHE A 546 -4.29 1.08 34.49
C PHE A 546 -5.77 0.70 34.60
N PHE A 547 -6.18 -0.41 33.98
CA PHE A 547 -7.55 -0.93 34.08
C PHE A 547 -7.88 -1.34 35.51
N VAL A 548 -7.05 -2.15 36.16
CA VAL A 548 -7.28 -2.57 37.55
C VAL A 548 -7.46 -1.35 38.47
N THR A 549 -6.69 -0.28 38.24
CA THR A 549 -6.73 0.94 39.04
C THR A 549 -7.94 1.83 38.73
N HIS A 550 -8.31 1.97 37.45
CA HIS A 550 -9.26 3.00 36.98
C HIS A 550 -10.59 2.46 36.44
N TRP A 551 -10.80 1.13 36.43
CA TRP A 551 -12.05 0.52 35.97
C TRP A 551 -13.26 1.04 36.74
N GLY A 552 -13.09 1.25 38.05
CA GLY A 552 -14.15 1.59 38.97
C GLY A 552 -14.98 0.37 39.38
N LYS A 553 -16.01 0.60 40.19
CA LYS A 553 -16.90 -0.46 40.67
C LYS A 553 -17.88 -0.82 39.54
N PRO A 554 -17.93 -2.08 39.06
CA PRO A 554 -18.80 -2.47 37.95
C PRO A 554 -20.30 -2.21 38.23
N ASN A 555 -20.72 -2.34 39.49
CA ASN A 555 -22.08 -2.07 39.95
C ASN A 555 -22.39 -0.57 40.15
N ALA A 556 -21.43 0.34 39.97
CA ALA A 556 -21.70 1.76 40.00
C ALA A 556 -22.44 2.24 38.74
N GLY A 557 -22.44 1.46 37.66
CA GLY A 557 -23.12 1.79 36.40
C GLY A 557 -22.79 3.21 35.93
N THR A 558 -23.83 3.99 35.62
CA THR A 558 -23.69 5.40 35.17
C THR A 558 -23.37 6.40 36.30
N ARG A 559 -23.21 5.96 37.55
CA ARG A 559 -23.07 6.85 38.73
C ARG A 559 -21.65 7.35 38.97
N ASN A 560 -20.66 6.82 38.23
CA ASN A 560 -19.27 7.26 38.34
C ASN A 560 -18.70 7.68 36.97
N PRO A 561 -18.91 8.93 36.54
CA PRO A 561 -18.40 9.43 35.25
C PRO A 561 -16.86 9.45 35.17
N GLY A 562 -16.18 9.25 36.32
CA GLY A 562 -14.73 9.21 36.43
C GLY A 562 -14.09 7.86 36.12
N SER A 563 -14.85 6.78 35.92
CA SER A 563 -14.28 5.43 35.75
C SER A 563 -14.38 4.88 34.33
N LEU A 564 -13.47 3.98 33.96
CA LEU A 564 -13.46 3.38 32.62
C LEU A 564 -14.68 2.49 32.37
N SER A 565 -15.22 1.83 33.40
CA SER A 565 -16.48 1.08 33.26
C SER A 565 -17.62 1.98 32.79
N PHE A 566 -17.70 3.23 33.27
CA PHE A 566 -18.70 4.18 32.80
C PHE A 566 -18.49 4.55 31.33
N HIS A 567 -17.24 4.85 30.95
CA HIS A 567 -16.92 5.18 29.55
C HIS A 567 -17.22 4.01 28.61
N ASN A 568 -16.92 2.77 29.03
CA ASN A 568 -17.23 1.58 28.26
C ASN A 568 -18.74 1.46 28.01
N THR A 569 -19.57 1.71 29.03
CA THR A 569 -21.03 1.68 28.92
C THR A 569 -21.57 2.78 28.01
N VAL A 570 -21.12 4.03 28.16
CA VAL A 570 -21.60 5.16 27.34
C VAL A 570 -21.17 5.03 25.88
N LEU A 571 -20.04 4.37 25.62
CA LEU A 571 -19.57 4.08 24.26
C LEU A 571 -20.21 2.81 23.66
N HIS A 572 -21.15 2.17 24.36
CA HIS A 572 -21.82 0.94 23.93
C HIS A 572 -20.84 -0.18 23.52
N ARG A 573 -19.73 -0.30 24.24
CA ARG A 573 -18.74 -1.36 24.01
C ARG A 573 -19.13 -2.64 24.74
N ASN A 574 -18.60 -3.77 24.26
CA ASN A 574 -18.78 -5.06 24.90
C ASN A 574 -18.35 -5.01 26.39
N PRO A 575 -19.03 -5.74 27.28
CA PRO A 575 -18.64 -5.84 28.68
C PRO A 575 -17.20 -6.34 28.82
N ILE A 576 -16.43 -5.70 29.72
CA ILE A 576 -15.06 -6.10 30.04
C ILE A 576 -15.03 -6.64 31.47
N LEU A 577 -14.46 -7.83 31.63
CA LEU A 577 -14.22 -8.44 32.93
C LEU A 577 -12.73 -8.32 33.27
N LEU A 578 -12.41 -7.80 34.46
CA LEU A 578 -11.01 -7.63 34.88
C LEU A 578 -10.29 -8.97 35.12
N THR A 579 -11.04 -10.04 35.39
CA THR A 579 -10.50 -11.40 35.54
C THR A 579 -10.15 -12.06 34.21
N SER A 580 -10.60 -11.49 33.09
CA SER A 580 -10.33 -11.97 31.74
C SER A 580 -10.30 -10.77 30.80
N LEU A 581 -9.21 -10.00 30.89
CA LEU A 581 -9.07 -8.77 30.12
C LEU A 581 -9.07 -9.08 28.61
N PRO A 582 -9.74 -8.24 27.79
CA PRO A 582 -9.66 -8.34 26.34
C PRO A 582 -8.25 -7.98 25.83
N PRO A 583 -7.97 -8.19 24.53
CA PRO A 583 -6.68 -7.86 23.94
C PRO A 583 -6.24 -6.41 24.18
N PHE A 584 -4.92 -6.20 24.29
CA PHE A 584 -4.28 -4.90 24.55
C PHE A 584 -4.88 -3.73 23.76
N ARG A 585 -5.18 -3.93 22.48
CA ARG A 585 -5.74 -2.88 21.62
C ARG A 585 -7.10 -2.40 22.08
N THR A 586 -8.00 -3.31 22.47
CA THR A 586 -9.32 -2.96 23.00
C THR A 586 -9.21 -2.12 24.27
N LEU A 587 -8.28 -2.48 25.16
CA LEU A 587 -8.02 -1.76 26.39
C LEU A 587 -7.48 -0.35 26.11
N ARG A 588 -6.40 -0.28 25.33
CA ARG A 588 -5.73 0.98 24.96
C ARG A 588 -6.69 1.94 24.29
N ASP A 589 -7.51 1.46 23.36
CA ASP A 589 -8.43 2.31 22.60
C ASP A 589 -9.55 2.86 23.49
N LEU A 590 -9.94 2.19 24.59
CA LEU A 590 -10.85 2.77 25.58
C LEU A 590 -10.17 3.86 26.41
N THR A 591 -8.97 3.56 26.92
CA THR A 591 -8.17 4.50 27.71
C THR A 591 -7.91 5.79 26.95
N PHE A 592 -7.52 5.69 25.68
CA PHE A 592 -7.20 6.86 24.86
C PHE A 592 -8.44 7.66 24.46
N VAL A 593 -9.56 7.03 24.09
CA VAL A 593 -10.81 7.77 23.86
C VAL A 593 -11.23 8.54 25.11
N SER A 594 -11.12 7.91 26.29
CA SER A 594 -11.37 8.57 27.58
C SER A 594 -10.44 9.76 27.81
N LEU A 595 -9.13 9.59 27.58
CA LEU A 595 -8.13 10.64 27.73
C LEU A 595 -8.40 11.83 26.79
N TYR A 596 -8.65 11.56 25.50
CA TYR A 596 -8.89 12.60 24.50
C TYR A 596 -10.13 13.42 24.84
N ALA A 597 -11.25 12.76 25.15
CA ALA A 597 -12.49 13.43 25.53
C ALA A 597 -12.30 14.32 26.78
N ARG A 598 -11.53 13.85 27.76
CA ARG A 598 -11.23 14.61 28.98
C ARG A 598 -10.37 15.83 28.71
N LEU A 599 -9.30 15.70 27.93
CA LEU A 599 -8.42 16.84 27.61
C LEU A 599 -9.16 17.90 26.80
N LEU A 600 -9.97 17.49 25.82
CA LEU A 600 -10.83 18.41 25.06
C LEU A 600 -11.84 19.12 25.95
N HIS A 601 -12.44 18.42 26.91
CA HIS A 601 -13.34 19.04 27.87
C HIS A 601 -12.59 19.99 28.82
N CYS A 602 -11.41 19.61 29.31
CA CYS A 602 -10.58 20.47 30.15
C CYS A 602 -10.18 21.75 29.43
N LEU A 603 -9.94 21.70 28.11
CA LEU A 603 -9.70 22.89 27.30
C LEU A 603 -10.85 23.89 27.36
N LEU A 604 -12.11 23.42 27.30
CA LEU A 604 -13.28 24.29 27.46
C LEU A 604 -13.38 24.86 28.88
N LEU A 605 -13.02 24.07 29.89
CA LEU A 605 -13.04 24.52 31.29
C LEU A 605 -12.01 25.61 31.57
N VAL A 606 -10.77 25.46 31.08
CA VAL A 606 -9.71 26.47 31.31
C VAL A 606 -9.88 27.71 30.43
N SER A 607 -10.46 27.56 29.24
CA SER A 607 -10.67 28.67 28.30
C SER A 607 -11.99 29.42 28.52
N GLY A 608 -12.96 28.80 29.21
CA GLY A 608 -14.30 29.36 29.42
C GLY A 608 -15.17 29.42 28.17
N LYS A 609 -14.74 28.82 27.06
CA LYS A 609 -15.48 28.79 25.78
C LYS A 609 -16.58 27.74 25.80
N ARG A 610 -17.62 27.96 25.00
CA ARG A 610 -18.78 27.05 24.95
C ARG A 610 -18.56 25.86 24.02
N SER A 611 -17.67 25.99 23.04
CA SER A 611 -17.33 24.91 22.11
C SER A 611 -15.87 24.99 21.66
N LEU A 612 -15.36 23.87 21.13
CA LEU A 612 -14.01 23.79 20.57
C LEU A 612 -13.87 24.67 19.33
N ASP A 613 -14.93 24.80 18.54
CA ASP A 613 -14.94 25.67 17.36
C ASP A 613 -14.81 27.15 17.74
N GLU A 614 -15.55 27.60 18.75
CA GLU A 614 -15.47 28.98 19.27
C GLU A 614 -14.08 29.30 19.82
N TYR A 615 -13.47 28.32 20.51
CA TYR A 615 -12.10 28.44 20.98
C TYR A 615 -11.11 28.55 19.81
N ALA A 616 -11.20 27.64 18.84
CA ALA A 616 -10.29 27.56 17.71
C ALA A 616 -10.33 28.82 16.83
N ASP A 617 -11.47 29.50 16.73
CA ASP A 617 -11.63 30.71 15.91
C ASP A 617 -10.78 31.89 16.41
N SER A 618 -10.56 31.99 17.72
CA SER A 618 -9.93 33.16 18.35
C SER A 618 -8.55 32.89 18.93
N VAL A 619 -8.18 31.62 19.14
CA VAL A 619 -6.93 31.25 19.81
C VAL A 619 -5.72 31.35 18.87
N THR A 620 -4.60 31.82 19.42
CA THR A 620 -3.26 31.75 18.83
C THR A 620 -2.52 30.51 19.34
N TRP A 621 -1.38 30.16 18.74
CA TRP A 621 -0.55 29.06 19.23
C TRP A 621 -0.10 29.26 20.70
N GLU A 622 0.37 30.46 21.05
CA GLU A 622 0.78 30.78 22.42
C GLU A 622 -0.39 30.73 23.41
N GLY A 623 -1.59 31.12 22.98
CA GLY A 623 -2.81 30.98 23.78
C GLY A 623 -3.14 29.51 24.04
N LEU A 624 -3.06 28.67 23.00
CA LEU A 624 -3.27 27.22 23.12
C LEU A 624 -2.25 26.57 24.07
N LYS A 625 -0.97 26.97 23.98
CA LYS A 625 0.09 26.50 24.87
C LYS A 625 -0.16 26.88 26.33
N THR A 626 -0.51 28.15 26.57
CA THR A 626 -0.84 28.65 27.91
C THR A 626 -2.01 27.89 28.52
N ASP A 627 -3.05 27.60 27.75
CA ASP A 627 -4.20 26.83 28.24
C ASP A 627 -3.85 25.34 28.45
N ALA A 628 -3.01 24.75 27.60
CA ALA A 628 -2.51 23.39 27.80
C ALA A 628 -1.67 23.26 29.08
N GLU A 629 -0.85 24.27 29.42
CA GLU A 629 -0.12 24.33 30.70
C GLU A 629 -1.08 24.38 31.89
N LYS A 630 -2.14 25.19 31.83
CA LYS A 630 -3.19 25.20 32.87
C LYS A 630 -3.83 23.82 33.03
N ILE A 631 -4.13 23.12 31.93
CA ILE A 631 -4.71 21.77 31.98
C ILE A 631 -3.78 20.83 32.75
N LEU A 632 -2.48 20.83 32.42
CA LEU A 632 -1.47 20.01 33.08
C LEU A 632 -1.45 20.30 34.59
N HIS A 633 -1.17 21.54 34.99
CA HIS A 633 -0.98 21.87 36.40
C HIS A 633 -2.26 21.78 37.25
N GLN A 634 -3.45 21.97 36.66
CA GLN A 634 -4.70 21.96 37.41
C GLN A 634 -5.35 20.57 37.50
N TYR A 635 -5.28 19.78 36.42
CA TYR A 635 -6.06 18.53 36.30
C TYR A 635 -5.20 17.26 36.31
N THR A 636 -3.88 17.36 36.12
CA THR A 636 -2.99 16.18 36.18
C THR A 636 -2.09 16.16 37.41
N ASP A 637 -2.18 17.15 38.31
CA ASP A 637 -1.39 17.19 39.55
C ASP A 637 -1.80 16.09 40.56
N PRO A 638 -0.92 15.12 40.86
CA PRO A 638 -1.18 14.08 41.84
C PRO A 638 -1.42 14.62 43.26
N ALA A 639 -0.79 15.73 43.65
CA ALA A 639 -0.97 16.33 44.96
C ALA A 639 -2.40 16.85 45.12
N ARG A 640 -2.91 17.57 44.11
CA ARG A 640 -4.31 17.98 44.06
C ARG A 640 -5.29 16.81 44.08
N VAL A 641 -5.01 15.73 43.35
CA VAL A 641 -5.82 14.50 43.41
C VAL A 641 -5.80 13.88 44.81
N GLY A 642 -4.64 13.86 45.46
CA GLY A 642 -4.48 13.41 46.85
C GLY A 642 -5.34 14.22 47.82
N GLU A 643 -5.32 15.55 47.70
CA GLU A 643 -6.14 16.46 48.50
C GLU A 643 -7.64 16.22 48.28
N LEU A 644 -8.09 16.08 47.02
CA LEU A 644 -9.49 15.79 46.70
C LEU A 644 -9.93 14.43 47.24
N ARG A 645 -9.08 13.41 47.17
CA ARG A 645 -9.33 12.08 47.75
C ARG A 645 -9.42 12.16 49.28
N TRP A 646 -8.53 12.93 49.92
CA TRP A 646 -8.55 13.17 51.35
C TRP A 646 -9.85 13.85 51.79
N LYS A 647 -10.22 14.97 51.15
CA LYS A 647 -11.48 15.68 51.42
C LYS A 647 -12.70 14.77 51.28
N ARG A 648 -12.73 13.92 50.24
CA ARG A 648 -13.81 12.94 50.04
C ARG A 648 -13.90 11.92 51.18
N ARG A 649 -12.76 11.42 51.67
CA ARG A 649 -12.72 10.51 52.84
C ARG A 649 -13.22 11.20 54.10
N CYS A 650 -12.75 12.41 54.39
CA CYS A 650 -13.21 13.19 55.55
C CYS A 650 -14.72 13.47 55.50
N HIS A 651 -15.26 13.80 54.32
CA HIS A 651 -16.69 14.02 54.14
C HIS A 651 -17.51 12.74 54.35
N ALA A 652 -17.02 11.58 53.87
CA ALA A 652 -17.66 10.30 54.11
C ALA A 652 -17.73 9.95 55.61
N VAL A 653 -16.65 10.20 56.36
CA VAL A 653 -16.61 9.99 57.82
C VAL A 653 -17.58 10.92 58.54
N LYS A 654 -17.60 12.21 58.19
CA LYS A 654 -18.56 13.18 58.75
C LYS A 654 -20.01 12.77 58.47
N TRP A 655 -20.33 12.42 57.23
CA TRP A 655 -21.67 11.95 56.86
C TRP A 655 -22.09 10.71 57.66
N PHE A 656 -21.18 9.75 57.85
CA PHE A 656 -21.43 8.56 58.65
C PHE A 656 -21.75 8.92 60.10
N HIS A 657 -20.99 9.82 60.72
CA HIS A 657 -21.25 10.28 62.09
C HIS A 657 -22.56 11.08 62.24
N THR A 658 -22.92 11.92 61.26
CA THR A 658 -24.17 12.68 61.28
C THR A 658 -25.39 11.77 61.11
N LYS A 659 -25.31 10.76 60.22
CA LYS A 659 -26.39 9.78 60.01
C LYS A 659 -26.53 8.78 61.15
N PHE A 660 -25.44 8.40 61.82
CA PHE A 660 -25.49 7.53 62.99
C PHE A 660 -26.13 8.25 64.19
N ARG A 661 -25.76 9.52 64.44
CA ARG A 661 -26.38 10.36 65.49
C ARG A 661 -27.85 10.73 65.25
N GLN A 662 -28.38 10.55 64.05
CA GLN A 662 -29.81 10.73 63.75
C GLN A 662 -30.61 9.42 63.87
N LYS A 663 -29.94 8.28 64.05
CA LYS A 663 -30.56 6.96 64.16
C LYS A 663 -30.39 6.32 65.55
N THR A 664 -29.53 6.89 66.39
CA THR A 664 -29.47 6.69 67.85
C THR A 664 -30.09 7.89 68.52
#